data_AF-A0A936M3U8-F1
#
_entry.id   AF-A0A936M3U8-F1
#
_cell.length_a   1.000
_cell.length_b   1.000
_cell.length_c   1.000
_cell.angle_alpha   90.00
_cell.angle_beta   90.00
_cell.angle_gamma   90.00
#
_symmetry.space_group_name_H-M   'P 1'
#
loop_
_entity.id
_entity.type
_entity.pdbx_description
1 polymer ?
#
loop_
_entity_poly.entity_id
_entity_poly.type
_entity_poly.pdbx_seq_one_letter_code
_entity_poly.pdbx_strand_id
1 'polypeptide(L)'
;MRRAKILIIFVFLASGAAFVGQRFMAVVSAGQSSFGSISAPTGVTASDGNYTNKVGIRWETVRGATTYRVFRSTTSDPGIATDVGTTSANYLYDPTATALQQYFYWVRAENGAVVSSFSTPDQGIRAVGTPPVGPFSPLEPPPAPAGNPITAAKASLGKALFWDEQLSSTKTVSCGTCHRPAEGGSDPRTVIGDIRSTNPGPNGSTGDLDDIFGSPGVPRNNLDGTYNVDPFFGFRPQVTGRKSPSYLNAGYSTSGLFWDGRASDVFRDPITNAIILGEGGALESQVIGPPVSSVEMGHGGRDWTQVAQRIALSKPLAVATNIPPSLQDWIGGRSYPELFEEAFGTPEVTPVRIALAIATHERQLFSDQTPFDKWAAGIEPLTPQEEAGAILFGGTTCIQCHDGPLFTDHLFHNIGVRPQSDDRGRGIVTNDPKNDGQFKTPTLRNVELHGPFMHNGRLSTLEEVVEFYNRGGDFNAPNIDRGVIRPMGLTPAEKASLVAFMKRPLTDPRVRDELPPFDKPQLFTESNRVPQISGVGRSGTGGIVPNAIAIEPPLVGNPSFTVAISSGNAGANAVVVIDAADPGVGATIPATGSFARQTAVLTGGGFGSVSLSIPDEASLVGQTFYGRWYVTDPAASNGFSVSRLFTFTVFGEASVPQNAAHMDFDGDGKTDIGIFRRPVGQWWYLQSSSGENRAFQFGDSLDRIVPADYTGDAKTDVAIWRPSLGEWFILRSEDYSFYSYPFGNDGDVPIAADFDNDGQADSAIYRPTSSTWYIKRSSGGVDIITFGTAGDQPQVGDYDGDGKADIAVYRPTGPGGGEWWINRSSGGVVAAQFGVATDKPIASDFTGDGKTDIAFWRPTDGYWYILRSEDGSYFSLPFGVTGDIPAPGDYDGDGKTDFAVFRPSNGTWYASRSTQGSMIVAYGVDGDYPLPAAFLP
;
A
#
# COMPACT_ATOMS: atom_id res chain seq x y z
N MET A 1 13.35 61.27 34.72
CA MET A 1 14.36 60.43 35.40
C MET A 1 13.67 59.20 35.99
N ARG A 2 14.08 57.99 35.55
CA ARG A 2 13.98 56.63 36.16
C ARG A 2 12.56 56.11 36.56
N ARG A 3 12.01 55.07 35.88
CA ARG A 3 12.12 53.59 36.09
C ARG A 3 11.39 53.13 37.38
N ALA A 4 10.62 52.02 37.50
CA ALA A 4 10.34 50.84 36.66
C ALA A 4 9.23 49.92 37.30
N LYS A 5 8.52 49.14 36.46
CA LYS A 5 8.13 47.67 36.53
C LYS A 5 7.39 47.11 37.78
N ILE A 6 6.47 46.12 37.78
CA ILE A 6 5.86 45.14 36.82
C ILE A 6 4.72 44.35 37.54
N LEU A 7 3.82 43.73 36.74
CA LEU A 7 2.94 42.54 36.97
C LEU A 7 1.51 42.71 37.52
N ILE A 8 0.51 42.31 36.71
CA ILE A 8 -0.84 41.92 37.17
C ILE A 8 -1.30 40.65 36.42
N ILE A 9 -1.85 39.73 37.21
CA ILE A 9 -2.42 38.41 36.89
C ILE A 9 -3.97 38.49 36.82
N PHE A 10 -4.54 37.65 35.95
CA PHE A 10 -5.97 37.37 35.69
C PHE A 10 -6.76 36.78 36.88
N VAL A 11 -8.09 36.97 36.92
CA VAL A 11 -9.16 35.93 37.03
C VAL A 11 -10.59 36.54 36.86
N PHE A 12 -11.33 35.97 35.89
CA PHE A 12 -12.80 35.75 35.68
C PHE A 12 -13.91 36.61 36.32
N LEU A 13 -14.93 37.04 35.54
CA LEU A 13 -16.21 36.32 35.29
C LEU A 13 -17.24 37.12 34.43
N ALA A 14 -17.85 36.40 33.47
CA ALA A 14 -19.20 36.46 32.88
C ALA A 14 -19.89 37.79 32.51
N SER A 15 -20.21 37.94 31.22
CA SER A 15 -21.57 37.73 30.62
C SER A 15 -21.76 38.54 29.32
N GLY A 16 -22.46 37.97 28.33
CA GLY A 16 -22.99 38.73 27.19
C GLY A 16 -22.62 38.21 25.81
N ALA A 17 -23.11 37.02 25.45
CA ALA A 17 -23.14 36.52 24.09
C ALA A 17 -24.29 37.22 23.31
N ALA A 18 -23.97 37.92 22.23
CA ALA A 18 -24.78 38.04 21.00
C ALA A 18 -24.06 39.00 20.03
N PHE A 19 -24.08 38.65 18.75
CA PHE A 19 -23.55 39.40 17.60
C PHE A 19 -22.03 39.49 17.48
N VAL A 20 -21.46 38.54 16.72
CA VAL A 20 -20.59 38.74 15.53
C VAL A 20 -20.09 37.33 15.18
N GLY A 21 -20.80 36.67 14.28
CA GLY A 21 -20.56 35.25 13.92
C GLY A 21 -21.12 34.91 12.56
N GLN A 22 -20.95 35.80 11.58
CA GLN A 22 -21.15 35.51 10.16
C GLN A 22 -20.18 36.40 9.38
N ARG A 23 -19.13 35.77 8.83
CA ARG A 23 -18.13 36.24 7.84
C ARG A 23 -16.71 35.79 8.20
N PHE A 24 -16.52 34.49 8.42
CA PHE A 24 -15.21 33.82 8.31
C PHE A 24 -15.39 32.30 8.03
N MET A 25 -16.35 31.97 7.16
CA MET A 25 -16.58 30.62 6.61
C MET A 25 -16.99 30.80 5.15
N ALA A 26 -16.02 31.12 4.29
CA ALA A 26 -16.18 31.14 2.83
C ALA A 26 -14.82 31.34 2.12
N VAL A 27 -13.78 30.59 2.49
CA VAL A 27 -12.60 30.38 1.63
C VAL A 27 -12.03 28.98 1.92
N VAL A 28 -12.84 27.95 1.70
CA VAL A 28 -12.42 26.56 1.44
C VAL A 28 -13.50 25.95 0.52
N SER A 29 -13.58 26.41 -0.72
CA SER A 29 -14.39 25.74 -1.75
C SER A 29 -13.98 26.10 -3.19
N ALA A 30 -12.74 26.55 -3.41
CA ALA A 30 -12.24 26.86 -4.75
C ALA A 30 -11.05 25.95 -5.05
N GLY A 31 -11.34 24.66 -5.22
CA GLY A 31 -10.39 23.61 -5.59
C GLY A 31 -11.07 22.32 -6.12
N GLN A 32 -12.38 22.33 -6.29
CA GLN A 32 -13.11 21.20 -6.88
C GLN A 32 -14.06 21.74 -7.95
N SER A 33 -13.56 21.84 -9.18
CA SER A 33 -14.42 22.06 -10.35
C SER A 33 -14.17 20.99 -11.41
N SER A 34 -14.45 19.75 -11.05
CA SER A 34 -15.10 18.76 -11.93
C SER A 34 -15.56 17.54 -11.13
N PHE A 35 -16.68 17.62 -10.40
CA PHE A 35 -17.44 16.40 -10.16
C PHE A 35 -18.45 16.26 -11.30
N GLY A 36 -17.97 15.59 -12.36
CA GLY A 36 -18.86 14.69 -13.09
C GLY A 36 -19.58 13.80 -12.06
N SER A 37 -20.87 13.58 -12.29
CA SER A 37 -21.79 12.77 -11.49
C SER A 37 -21.16 11.72 -10.56
N ILE A 38 -21.61 11.66 -9.29
CA ILE A 38 -21.38 10.46 -8.45
C ILE A 38 -22.27 9.33 -8.98
N SER A 39 -21.68 8.14 -9.17
CA SER A 39 -22.39 6.93 -9.59
C SER A 39 -23.42 6.47 -8.55
N ALA A 40 -24.50 5.85 -9.00
CA ALA A 40 -25.41 5.18 -8.06
C ALA A 40 -24.71 3.99 -7.37
N PRO A 41 -24.96 3.75 -6.08
CA PRO A 41 -24.51 2.53 -5.41
C PRO A 41 -24.98 1.28 -6.16
N THR A 42 -24.10 0.27 -6.21
CA THR A 42 -24.37 -1.05 -6.78
C THR A 42 -24.30 -2.12 -5.68
N GLY A 43 -24.70 -3.35 -6.01
CA GLY A 43 -24.63 -4.48 -5.08
C GLY A 43 -25.49 -4.30 -3.82
N VAL A 44 -26.59 -3.54 -3.92
CA VAL A 44 -27.52 -3.38 -2.79
C VAL A 44 -28.09 -4.75 -2.43
N THR A 45 -27.95 -5.12 -1.17
CA THR A 45 -28.53 -6.34 -0.60
C THR A 45 -29.29 -5.98 0.67
N ALA A 46 -30.47 -6.58 0.86
CA ALA A 46 -31.27 -6.45 2.07
C ALA A 46 -31.56 -7.83 2.66
N SER A 47 -31.57 -7.92 3.99
CA SER A 47 -31.70 -9.21 4.67
C SER A 47 -33.12 -9.75 4.61
N ASP A 48 -33.26 -11.04 4.27
CA ASP A 48 -34.54 -11.75 4.25
C ASP A 48 -34.71 -12.68 5.44
N GLY A 49 -35.46 -12.22 6.43
CA GLY A 49 -35.83 -13.04 7.59
C GLY A 49 -34.67 -13.41 8.51
N ASN A 50 -33.54 -12.70 8.44
CA ASN A 50 -32.38 -12.97 9.30
C ASN A 50 -32.49 -12.35 10.70
N TYR A 51 -33.32 -11.31 10.86
CA TYR A 51 -33.44 -10.58 12.13
C TYR A 51 -34.90 -10.36 12.52
N THR A 52 -35.16 -10.41 13.82
CA THR A 52 -36.48 -10.13 14.40
C THR A 52 -36.66 -8.68 14.84
N ASN A 53 -35.65 -7.82 14.75
CA ASN A 53 -35.73 -6.42 15.19
C ASN A 53 -35.36 -5.40 14.10
N LYS A 54 -34.85 -5.84 12.94
CA LYS A 54 -34.34 -4.97 11.88
C LYS A 54 -34.36 -5.64 10.51
N VAL A 55 -34.10 -4.87 9.45
CA VAL A 55 -33.59 -5.36 8.16
C VAL A 55 -32.18 -4.80 8.00
N GLY A 56 -31.19 -5.64 7.69
CA GLY A 56 -29.83 -5.20 7.38
C GLY A 56 -29.67 -4.92 5.90
N ILE A 57 -29.19 -3.73 5.53
CA ILE A 57 -28.96 -3.30 4.16
C ILE A 57 -27.47 -3.03 3.97
N ARG A 58 -26.88 -3.56 2.89
CA ARG A 58 -25.47 -3.37 2.51
C ARG A 58 -25.34 -3.02 1.03
N TRP A 59 -24.26 -2.36 0.66
CA TRP A 59 -23.97 -1.99 -0.73
C TRP A 59 -22.46 -1.80 -0.93
N GLU A 60 -22.07 -1.59 -2.18
CA GLU A 60 -20.68 -1.36 -2.56
C GLU A 60 -20.26 0.10 -2.40
N THR A 61 -19.00 0.32 -2.03
CA THR A 61 -18.43 1.66 -1.87
C THR A 61 -18.40 2.39 -3.22
N VAL A 62 -18.90 3.62 -3.24
CA VAL A 62 -18.91 4.51 -4.40
C VAL A 62 -17.78 5.53 -4.28
N ARG A 63 -16.98 5.67 -5.35
CA ARG A 63 -15.89 6.65 -5.44
C ARG A 63 -16.42 8.07 -5.19
N GLY A 64 -15.76 8.79 -4.28
CA GLY A 64 -16.06 10.19 -3.99
C GLY A 64 -17.29 10.41 -3.12
N ALA A 65 -17.94 9.35 -2.62
CA ALA A 65 -19.08 9.45 -1.71
C ALA A 65 -18.61 9.61 -0.26
N THR A 66 -19.13 10.60 0.45
CA THR A 66 -18.87 10.80 1.89
C THR A 66 -20.01 10.30 2.76
N THR A 67 -21.20 10.12 2.19
CA THR A 67 -22.41 9.71 2.89
C THR A 67 -23.34 8.95 1.95
N TYR A 68 -24.14 8.04 2.51
CA TYR A 68 -25.19 7.32 1.81
C TYR A 68 -26.54 7.53 2.50
N ARG A 69 -27.60 7.52 1.72
CA ARG A 69 -28.99 7.62 2.19
C ARG A 69 -29.80 6.44 1.70
N VAL A 70 -30.52 5.80 2.63
CA VAL A 70 -31.30 4.60 2.37
C VAL A 70 -32.79 4.94 2.34
N PHE A 71 -33.48 4.39 1.35
CA PHE A 71 -34.91 4.59 1.13
C PHE A 71 -35.62 3.25 1.05
N ARG A 72 -36.88 3.20 1.48
CA ARG A 72 -37.72 2.00 1.37
C ARG A 72 -39.14 2.29 0.87
N SER A 73 -39.77 1.31 0.25
CA SER A 73 -41.19 1.32 -0.12
C SER A 73 -41.76 -0.09 -0.15
N THR A 74 -43.07 -0.24 0.05
CA THR A 74 -43.79 -1.53 -0.17
C THR A 74 -44.07 -1.80 -1.65
N THR A 75 -43.76 -0.86 -2.53
CA THR A 75 -43.88 -0.98 -3.98
C THR A 75 -42.54 -0.64 -4.62
N SER A 76 -42.16 -1.35 -5.69
CA SER A 76 -40.90 -1.12 -6.41
C SER A 76 -40.95 0.17 -7.25
N ASP A 77 -41.07 1.31 -6.58
CA ASP A 77 -41.07 2.65 -7.17
C ASP A 77 -40.31 3.61 -6.23
N PRO A 78 -39.10 4.07 -6.61
CA PRO A 78 -38.31 4.97 -5.78
C PRO A 78 -38.93 6.37 -5.66
N GLY A 79 -39.86 6.77 -6.53
CA GLY A 79 -40.53 8.08 -6.49
C GLY A 79 -41.47 8.27 -5.31
N ILE A 80 -41.90 7.18 -4.68
CA ILE A 80 -42.75 7.17 -3.48
C ILE A 80 -42.04 6.60 -2.25
N ALA A 81 -40.74 6.31 -2.36
CA ALA A 81 -39.98 5.71 -1.27
C ALA A 81 -39.75 6.70 -0.14
N THR A 82 -39.81 6.20 1.09
CA THR A 82 -39.57 6.96 2.32
C THR A 82 -38.13 6.83 2.76
N ASP A 83 -37.55 7.93 3.25
CA ASP A 83 -36.20 7.96 3.84
C ASP A 83 -36.16 7.14 5.14
N VAL A 84 -35.19 6.23 5.24
CA VAL A 84 -34.93 5.37 6.39
C VAL A 84 -33.82 5.94 7.27
N GLY A 85 -32.83 6.60 6.66
CA GLY A 85 -31.68 7.17 7.36
C GLY A 85 -30.43 7.32 6.48
N THR A 86 -29.39 7.91 7.10
CA THR A 86 -28.10 8.20 6.47
C THR A 86 -26.95 7.54 7.23
N THR A 87 -25.87 7.21 6.52
CA THR A 87 -24.66 6.61 7.11
C THR A 87 -23.41 6.97 6.30
N SER A 88 -22.25 7.01 6.94
CA SER A 88 -20.95 7.09 6.25
C SER A 88 -20.37 5.72 5.89
N ALA A 89 -20.89 4.65 6.51
CA ALA A 89 -20.52 3.28 6.18
C ALA A 89 -21.27 2.79 4.93
N ASN A 90 -20.89 1.62 4.43
CA ASN A 90 -21.56 0.94 3.32
C ASN A 90 -22.66 -0.04 3.79
N TYR A 91 -23.22 0.21 4.97
CA TYR A 91 -24.34 -0.56 5.52
C TYR A 91 -25.22 0.30 6.45
N LEU A 92 -26.48 -0.08 6.56
CA LEU A 92 -27.47 0.51 7.48
C LEU A 92 -28.45 -0.57 7.95
N TYR A 93 -28.93 -0.46 9.18
CA TYR A 93 -30.02 -1.30 9.70
C TYR A 93 -31.30 -0.49 9.81
N ASP A 94 -32.40 -1.03 9.29
CA ASP A 94 -33.74 -0.47 9.43
C ASP A 94 -34.50 -1.16 10.58
N PRO A 95 -34.50 -0.59 11.81
CA PRO A 95 -35.23 -1.14 12.94
C PRO A 95 -36.74 -0.86 12.87
N THR A 96 -37.18 -0.03 11.93
CA THR A 96 -38.57 0.44 11.83
C THR A 96 -39.42 -0.45 10.92
N ALA A 97 -38.81 -1.46 10.27
CA ALA A 97 -39.50 -2.39 9.39
C ALA A 97 -40.57 -3.18 10.14
N THR A 98 -41.76 -3.22 9.57
CA THR A 98 -42.85 -4.06 10.06
C THR A 98 -42.53 -5.53 9.78
N ALA A 99 -42.71 -6.41 10.76
CA ALA A 99 -42.44 -7.83 10.60
C ALA A 99 -43.34 -8.45 9.50
N LEU A 100 -42.78 -9.37 8.71
CA LEU A 100 -43.38 -10.02 7.53
C LEU A 100 -43.78 -9.09 6.37
N GLN A 101 -43.58 -7.78 6.49
CA GLN A 101 -43.81 -6.87 5.38
C GLN A 101 -42.59 -6.88 4.47
N GLN A 102 -42.80 -7.17 3.19
CA GLN A 102 -41.79 -7.01 2.15
C GLN A 102 -41.64 -5.54 1.79
N TYR A 103 -40.38 -5.09 1.82
CA TYR A 103 -39.96 -3.77 1.36
C TYR A 103 -38.97 -3.91 0.22
N PHE A 104 -38.93 -2.91 -0.65
CA PHE A 104 -37.87 -2.67 -1.61
C PHE A 104 -36.98 -1.56 -1.04
N TYR A 105 -35.66 -1.76 -1.05
CA TYR A 105 -34.68 -0.82 -0.53
C TYR A 105 -33.83 -0.25 -1.67
N TRP A 106 -33.61 1.06 -1.66
CA TRP A 106 -32.70 1.76 -2.55
C TRP A 106 -31.68 2.57 -1.76
N VAL A 107 -30.51 2.79 -2.36
CA VAL A 107 -29.44 3.61 -1.77
C VAL A 107 -29.03 4.71 -2.75
N ARG A 108 -28.71 5.90 -2.22
CA ARG A 108 -28.06 6.99 -2.95
C ARG A 108 -26.75 7.35 -2.27
N ALA A 109 -25.76 7.73 -3.07
CA ALA A 109 -24.48 8.27 -2.62
C ALA A 109 -24.51 9.82 -2.68
N GLU A 110 -23.87 10.46 -1.70
CA GLU A 110 -23.83 11.91 -1.53
C GLU A 110 -22.40 12.37 -1.16
N ASN A 111 -21.98 13.56 -1.61
CA ASN A 111 -20.69 14.17 -1.22
C ASN A 111 -20.75 15.66 -0.84
N GLY A 112 -21.87 16.09 -0.24
CA GLY A 112 -22.10 17.48 0.15
C GLY A 112 -22.41 18.44 -1.00
N ALA A 113 -21.95 18.12 -2.23
CA ALA A 113 -22.21 18.90 -3.44
C ALA A 113 -23.10 18.17 -4.45
N VAL A 114 -22.95 16.85 -4.59
CA VAL A 114 -23.63 16.02 -5.59
C VAL A 114 -24.36 14.86 -4.93
N VAL A 115 -25.49 14.44 -5.52
CA VAL A 115 -26.28 13.27 -5.12
C VAL A 115 -26.44 12.36 -6.35
N SER A 116 -26.16 11.07 -6.18
CA SER A 116 -26.30 10.08 -7.26
C SER A 116 -27.76 9.82 -7.63
N SER A 117 -28.02 9.09 -8.73
CA SER A 117 -29.32 8.42 -8.90
C SER A 117 -29.53 7.33 -7.85
N PHE A 118 -30.77 6.81 -7.75
CA PHE A 118 -31.04 5.61 -6.95
C PHE A 118 -30.32 4.40 -7.53
N SER A 119 -29.86 3.51 -6.65
CA SER A 119 -29.41 2.17 -7.00
C SER A 119 -30.50 1.35 -7.70
N THR A 120 -30.15 0.16 -8.21
CA THR A 120 -31.16 -0.89 -8.36
C THR A 120 -31.63 -1.33 -6.97
N PRO A 121 -32.94 -1.60 -6.75
CA PRO A 121 -33.40 -2.03 -5.45
C PRO A 121 -33.09 -3.49 -5.16
N ASP A 122 -33.10 -3.83 -3.88
CA ASP A 122 -33.23 -5.20 -3.40
C ASP A 122 -34.41 -5.34 -2.43
N GLN A 123 -34.93 -6.56 -2.29
CA GLN A 123 -36.04 -6.86 -1.38
C GLN A 123 -35.51 -7.27 -0.01
N GLY A 124 -36.23 -6.87 1.06
CA GLY A 124 -35.87 -7.26 2.42
C GLY A 124 -37.11 -7.43 3.30
N ILE A 125 -37.06 -8.42 4.19
CA ILE A 125 -38.14 -8.75 5.13
C ILE A 125 -37.58 -8.93 6.54
N ARG A 126 -38.22 -8.27 7.52
CA ARG A 126 -37.96 -8.55 8.95
C ARG A 126 -38.74 -9.78 9.39
N ALA A 127 -38.08 -10.72 10.08
CA ALA A 127 -38.70 -11.95 10.57
C ALA A 127 -39.68 -11.69 11.73
N VAL A 128 -40.57 -12.68 11.95
CA VAL A 128 -41.31 -12.81 13.21
C VAL A 128 -40.55 -13.74 14.13
N GLY A 129 -40.38 -13.28 15.36
CA GLY A 129 -39.83 -14.07 16.45
C GLY A 129 -39.80 -13.22 17.70
N THR A 130 -39.74 -13.89 18.85
CA THR A 130 -39.52 -13.25 20.14
C THR A 130 -38.09 -13.56 20.54
N PRO A 131 -37.18 -12.56 20.57
CA PRO A 131 -35.88 -12.76 21.18
C PRO A 131 -36.06 -13.33 22.59
N PRO A 132 -35.39 -14.42 22.96
CA PRO A 132 -35.50 -15.04 24.25
C PRO A 132 -34.98 -14.06 25.28
N VAL A 133 -35.62 -14.08 26.44
CA VAL A 133 -35.11 -13.38 27.62
C VAL A 133 -33.97 -14.25 28.17
N GLY A 134 -32.78 -14.12 27.58
CA GLY A 134 -31.60 -14.96 27.87
C GLY A 134 -30.27 -14.26 27.51
N PRO A 135 -29.11 -14.87 27.81
CA PRO A 135 -27.79 -14.24 27.67
C PRO A 135 -27.34 -14.00 26.20
N PHE A 136 -28.07 -14.56 25.23
CA PHE A 136 -27.70 -14.56 23.81
C PHE A 136 -28.50 -13.50 23.04
N SER A 137 -28.09 -12.24 23.17
CA SER A 137 -28.68 -11.11 22.43
C SER A 137 -28.26 -11.14 20.95
N PRO A 138 -29.03 -10.51 20.03
CA PRO A 138 -28.58 -10.31 18.66
C PRO A 138 -27.24 -9.58 18.61
N LEU A 139 -26.39 -9.98 17.66
CA LEU A 139 -25.11 -9.32 17.45
C LEU A 139 -25.34 -7.98 16.74
N GLU A 140 -25.14 -6.88 17.45
CA GLU A 140 -25.16 -5.52 16.90
C GLU A 140 -23.76 -5.14 16.38
N PRO A 141 -23.62 -4.19 15.43
CA PRO A 141 -22.32 -3.80 14.89
C PRO A 141 -21.29 -3.46 15.98
N PRO A 142 -20.00 -3.80 15.77
CA PRO A 142 -18.97 -3.48 16.75
C PRO A 142 -18.84 -1.98 17.00
N PRO A 143 -18.47 -1.56 18.23
CA PRO A 143 -18.22 -0.16 18.52
C PRO A 143 -16.98 0.35 17.74
N ALA A 144 -17.10 1.57 17.21
CA ALA A 144 -15.97 2.29 16.60
C ALA A 144 -15.49 3.40 17.56
N PRO A 145 -14.18 3.57 17.75
CA PRO A 145 -13.66 4.67 18.55
C PRO A 145 -13.94 6.01 17.85
N ALA A 146 -14.20 7.06 18.62
CA ALA A 146 -14.57 8.37 18.06
C ALA A 146 -13.52 8.95 17.10
N GLY A 147 -12.23 8.65 17.34
CA GLY A 147 -11.12 9.06 16.46
C GLY A 147 -10.96 8.20 15.20
N ASN A 148 -11.70 7.10 15.07
CA ASN A 148 -11.72 6.27 13.86
C ASN A 148 -13.16 5.79 13.52
N PRO A 149 -14.05 6.71 13.12
CA PRO A 149 -15.39 6.33 12.69
C PRO A 149 -15.33 5.50 11.40
N ILE A 150 -16.27 4.57 11.26
CA ILE A 150 -16.38 3.73 10.06
C ILE A 150 -16.90 4.58 8.89
N THR A 151 -16.09 4.68 7.84
CA THR A 151 -16.51 5.20 6.53
C THR A 151 -16.28 4.14 5.47
N ALA A 152 -17.06 4.18 4.39
CA ALA A 152 -16.93 3.24 3.27
C ALA A 152 -15.55 3.32 2.61
N ALA A 153 -15.02 4.52 2.39
CA ALA A 153 -13.68 4.72 1.82
C ALA A 153 -12.56 4.15 2.71
N LYS A 154 -12.61 4.38 4.04
CA LYS A 154 -11.62 3.79 4.98
C LYS A 154 -11.71 2.27 5.01
N ALA A 155 -12.91 1.71 4.94
CA ALA A 155 -13.10 0.26 4.92
C ALA A 155 -12.59 -0.38 3.63
N SER A 156 -12.83 0.24 2.46
CA SER A 156 -12.29 -0.22 1.19
C SER A 156 -10.77 -0.10 1.13
N LEU A 157 -10.20 1.01 1.63
CA LEU A 157 -8.74 1.16 1.77
C LEU A 157 -8.16 0.08 2.69
N GLY A 158 -8.80 -0.14 3.85
CA GLY A 158 -8.42 -1.19 4.78
C GLY A 158 -8.49 -2.59 4.18
N LYS A 159 -9.52 -2.88 3.37
CA LYS A 159 -9.65 -4.14 2.64
C LYS A 159 -8.52 -4.31 1.61
N ALA A 160 -8.20 -3.27 0.84
CA ALA A 160 -7.07 -3.31 -0.09
C ALA A 160 -5.77 -3.64 0.65
N LEU A 161 -5.45 -2.90 1.72
CA LEU A 161 -4.23 -3.10 2.52
C LEU A 161 -4.18 -4.48 3.21
N PHE A 162 -5.31 -4.97 3.73
CA PHE A 162 -5.39 -6.27 4.41
C PHE A 162 -5.01 -7.44 3.50
N TRP A 163 -5.33 -7.34 2.21
CA TRP A 163 -5.06 -8.37 1.21
C TRP A 163 -3.82 -8.10 0.34
N ASP A 164 -3.14 -6.96 0.50
CA ASP A 164 -1.98 -6.62 -0.33
C ASP A 164 -0.70 -7.30 0.17
N GLU A 165 -0.21 -8.30 -0.56
CA GLU A 165 1.04 -8.99 -0.21
C GLU A 165 2.27 -8.08 -0.32
N GLN A 166 2.17 -6.94 -1.03
CA GLN A 166 3.26 -5.95 -1.11
C GLN A 166 3.58 -5.29 0.24
N LEU A 167 2.70 -5.44 1.24
CA LEU A 167 2.95 -5.01 2.62
C LEU A 167 4.16 -5.75 3.22
N SER A 168 4.45 -7.00 2.82
CA SER A 168 5.61 -7.76 3.33
C SER A 168 6.92 -7.44 2.60
N SER A 169 8.05 -7.80 3.23
CA SER A 169 9.40 -7.57 2.72
C SER A 169 9.61 -8.26 1.37
N THR A 170 9.11 -9.49 1.25
CA THR A 170 9.22 -10.40 0.10
C THR A 170 8.07 -10.30 -0.90
N LYS A 171 7.02 -9.52 -0.59
CA LYS A 171 5.78 -9.44 -1.38
C LYS A 171 5.01 -10.76 -1.49
N THR A 172 5.14 -11.64 -0.50
CA THR A 172 4.51 -12.98 -0.47
C THR A 172 3.57 -13.20 0.73
N VAL A 173 3.32 -12.18 1.55
CA VAL A 173 2.49 -12.30 2.75
C VAL A 173 1.70 -11.00 2.94
N SER A 174 0.39 -11.13 3.12
CA SER A 174 -0.55 -10.10 3.57
C SER A 174 -1.18 -10.52 4.90
N CYS A 175 -1.99 -9.66 5.53
CA CYS A 175 -2.80 -10.09 6.67
C CYS A 175 -3.69 -11.28 6.28
N GLY A 176 -4.32 -11.18 5.10
CA GLY A 176 -5.16 -12.21 4.53
C GLY A 176 -4.47 -13.54 4.24
N THR A 177 -3.14 -13.57 4.06
CA THR A 177 -2.40 -14.83 3.85
C THR A 177 -2.55 -15.76 5.07
N CYS A 178 -2.52 -15.20 6.29
CA CYS A 178 -2.62 -15.95 7.55
C CYS A 178 -4.02 -15.93 8.18
N HIS A 179 -4.96 -15.17 7.61
CA HIS A 179 -6.29 -14.92 8.18
C HIS A 179 -7.38 -15.07 7.10
N ARG A 180 -7.85 -16.30 6.90
CA ARG A 180 -8.86 -16.63 5.87
C ARG A 180 -10.26 -16.80 6.46
N PRO A 181 -11.29 -16.18 5.87
CA PRO A 181 -12.66 -16.37 6.32
C PRO A 181 -13.10 -17.85 6.28
N ALA A 182 -12.85 -18.56 5.18
CA ALA A 182 -13.22 -19.97 5.03
C ALA A 182 -12.56 -20.91 6.07
N GLU A 183 -11.48 -20.47 6.71
CA GLU A 183 -10.76 -21.16 7.79
C GLU A 183 -11.09 -20.56 9.17
N GLY A 184 -12.27 -19.96 9.32
CA GLY A 184 -12.71 -19.34 10.57
C GLY A 184 -11.79 -18.23 11.05
N GLY A 185 -11.12 -17.54 10.12
CA GLY A 185 -10.12 -16.49 10.40
C GLY A 185 -8.71 -16.98 10.69
N SER A 186 -8.41 -18.26 10.45
CA SER A 186 -7.09 -18.89 10.61
C SER A 186 -6.31 -18.96 9.30
N ASP A 187 -5.07 -19.47 9.38
CA ASP A 187 -4.22 -19.76 8.22
C ASP A 187 -4.51 -21.18 7.66
N PRO A 188 -4.89 -21.32 6.38
CA PRO A 188 -5.13 -22.62 5.74
C PRO A 188 -3.85 -23.47 5.61
N ARG A 189 -2.67 -22.85 5.78
CA ARG A 189 -1.37 -23.51 5.65
C ARG A 189 -0.92 -24.13 6.97
N THR A 190 -1.64 -23.91 8.08
CA THR A 190 -1.34 -24.52 9.38
C THR A 190 -1.83 -25.97 9.43
N VAL A 191 -0.94 -26.92 9.15
CA VAL A 191 -1.28 -28.34 9.03
C VAL A 191 -0.47 -29.18 10.02
N ILE A 192 -1.18 -29.88 10.92
CA ILE A 192 -0.53 -30.78 11.88
C ILE A 192 0.26 -31.87 11.14
N GLY A 193 1.52 -32.04 11.53
CA GLY A 193 2.45 -33.00 10.93
C GLY A 193 3.16 -32.51 9.66
N ASP A 194 2.84 -31.31 9.14
CA ASP A 194 3.61 -30.69 8.06
C ASP A 194 4.69 -29.75 8.63
N ILE A 195 5.95 -30.13 8.43
CA ILE A 195 7.13 -29.38 8.84
C ILE A 195 7.15 -27.94 8.31
N ARG A 196 6.43 -27.62 7.23
CA ARG A 196 6.31 -26.25 6.69
C ARG A 196 5.47 -25.33 7.56
N SER A 197 4.71 -25.89 8.50
CA SER A 197 3.88 -25.18 9.46
C SER A 197 4.20 -25.52 10.92
N THR A 198 5.30 -26.23 11.16
CA THR A 198 5.79 -26.59 12.49
C THR A 198 6.88 -25.66 12.94
N ASN A 199 6.68 -25.03 14.09
CA ASN A 199 7.71 -24.35 14.87
C ASN A 199 8.21 -25.32 15.95
N PRO A 200 9.55 -25.51 16.10
CA PRO A 200 10.16 -26.52 16.97
C PRO A 200 10.09 -26.20 18.47
N GLY A 201 9.27 -25.21 18.84
CA GLY A 201 9.07 -24.83 20.23
C GLY A 201 10.33 -24.31 20.93
N PRO A 202 10.23 -24.12 22.26
CA PRO A 202 11.33 -23.62 23.07
C PRO A 202 12.56 -24.53 23.12
N ASN A 203 12.40 -25.84 22.93
CA ASN A 203 13.51 -26.77 22.98
C ASN A 203 14.32 -26.87 21.66
N GLY A 204 13.75 -26.36 20.55
CA GLY A 204 14.42 -26.32 19.25
C GLY A 204 14.45 -27.67 18.50
N SER A 205 13.60 -28.63 18.88
CA SER A 205 13.48 -29.94 18.23
C SER A 205 12.04 -30.15 17.78
N THR A 206 11.86 -30.81 16.63
CA THR A 206 10.53 -31.16 16.12
C THR A 206 10.17 -32.61 16.40
N GLY A 207 8.88 -32.91 16.48
CA GLY A 207 8.34 -34.24 16.68
C GLY A 207 8.03 -34.56 18.15
N ASP A 208 7.86 -33.54 18.99
CA ASP A 208 7.53 -33.70 20.40
C ASP A 208 6.30 -32.88 20.81
N LEU A 209 6.05 -32.76 22.13
CA LEU A 209 4.82 -32.14 22.65
C LEU A 209 4.87 -30.61 22.70
N ASP A 210 6.05 -30.00 22.57
CA ASP A 210 6.23 -28.55 22.67
C ASP A 210 6.12 -27.82 21.32
N ASP A 211 6.10 -28.60 20.24
CA ASP A 211 5.83 -28.18 18.87
C ASP A 211 4.60 -27.29 18.78
N ILE A 212 4.72 -26.26 17.94
CA ILE A 212 3.64 -25.33 17.64
C ILE A 212 3.31 -25.43 16.16
N PHE A 213 2.03 -25.61 15.86
CA PHE A 213 1.52 -25.52 14.50
C PHE A 213 1.03 -24.09 14.25
N GLY A 214 1.89 -23.31 13.60
CA GLY A 214 1.74 -21.88 13.40
C GLY A 214 1.51 -21.49 11.94
N SER A 215 1.54 -20.18 11.70
CA SER A 215 1.41 -19.59 10.38
C SER A 215 2.78 -19.41 9.73
N PRO A 216 3.00 -19.89 8.50
CA PRO A 216 4.22 -19.59 7.75
C PRO A 216 4.24 -18.12 7.30
N GLY A 217 5.25 -17.36 7.71
CA GLY A 217 5.46 -15.97 7.32
C GLY A 217 6.43 -15.83 6.15
N VAL A 218 7.52 -15.08 6.35
CA VAL A 218 8.57 -14.87 5.34
C VAL A 218 9.84 -15.66 5.64
N PRO A 219 10.63 -16.06 4.62
CA PRO A 219 12.00 -16.49 4.85
C PRO A 219 12.79 -15.41 5.58
N ARG A 220 13.75 -15.81 6.41
CA ARG A 220 14.61 -14.82 7.07
C ARG A 220 15.41 -14.09 6.00
N ASN A 221 15.20 -12.79 5.86
CA ASN A 221 15.85 -11.98 4.83
C ASN A 221 16.49 -10.69 5.36
N ASN A 222 17.38 -10.14 4.54
CA ASN A 222 18.09 -8.88 4.74
C ASN A 222 17.35 -7.71 4.08
N LEU A 223 17.80 -6.49 4.39
CA LEU A 223 17.31 -5.27 3.76
C LEU A 223 17.53 -5.26 2.23
N ASP A 224 18.61 -5.87 1.75
CA ASP A 224 18.93 -6.00 0.32
C ASP A 224 18.14 -7.11 -0.40
N GLY A 225 17.17 -7.73 0.28
CA GLY A 225 16.35 -8.82 -0.25
C GLY A 225 16.97 -10.21 -0.16
N THR A 226 18.29 -10.33 0.06
CA THR A 226 18.95 -11.65 0.16
C THR A 226 18.47 -12.43 1.39
N TYR A 227 18.50 -13.76 1.29
CA TYR A 227 18.08 -14.63 2.38
C TYR A 227 19.24 -14.99 3.31
N ASN A 228 18.95 -14.99 4.60
CA ASN A 228 19.80 -15.52 5.66
C ASN A 228 19.33 -16.90 6.07
N VAL A 229 20.28 -17.78 6.37
CA VAL A 229 19.97 -19.14 6.81
C VAL A 229 19.40 -19.08 8.22
N ASP A 230 18.14 -19.46 8.38
CA ASP A 230 17.58 -19.74 9.70
C ASP A 230 18.02 -21.14 10.16
N PRO A 231 18.43 -21.34 11.44
CA PRO A 231 18.87 -22.64 11.94
C PRO A 231 17.87 -23.79 11.77
N PHE A 232 16.57 -23.50 11.79
CA PHE A 232 15.51 -24.51 11.71
C PHE A 232 14.81 -24.48 10.35
N PHE A 233 14.54 -23.29 9.85
CA PHE A 233 13.77 -23.13 8.62
C PHE A 233 14.65 -23.14 7.36
N GLY A 234 15.95 -22.90 7.49
CA GLY A 234 16.83 -22.68 6.34
C GLY A 234 16.37 -21.44 5.58
N PHE A 235 16.05 -21.60 4.29
CA PHE A 235 15.40 -20.58 3.46
C PHE A 235 13.89 -20.80 3.27
N ARG A 236 13.29 -21.73 4.01
CA ARG A 236 11.83 -21.83 4.06
C ARG A 236 11.26 -20.63 4.84
N PRO A 237 9.99 -20.26 4.60
CA PRO A 237 9.27 -19.37 5.48
C PRO A 237 9.42 -19.76 6.95
N GLN A 238 9.65 -18.78 7.82
CA GLN A 238 9.66 -18.98 9.26
C GLN A 238 8.23 -19.21 9.75
N VAL A 239 8.04 -20.05 10.76
CA VAL A 239 6.72 -20.36 11.32
C VAL A 239 6.54 -19.64 12.66
N THR A 240 5.39 -18.98 12.85
CA THR A 240 5.08 -18.25 14.09
C THR A 240 5.08 -19.14 15.34
N GLY A 241 5.48 -18.58 16.48
CA GLY A 241 5.49 -19.27 17.77
C GLY A 241 4.11 -19.47 18.42
N ARG A 242 3.03 -19.07 17.73
CA ARG A 242 1.64 -19.34 18.10
C ARG A 242 0.81 -19.49 16.83
N LYS A 243 -0.29 -20.22 16.93
CA LYS A 243 -1.32 -20.28 15.88
C LYS A 243 -2.01 -18.92 15.73
N SER A 244 -2.34 -18.52 14.50
CA SER A 244 -3.09 -17.29 14.27
C SER A 244 -4.48 -17.37 14.95
N PRO A 245 -4.85 -16.39 15.81
CA PRO A 245 -6.20 -16.30 16.33
C PRO A 245 -7.16 -15.86 15.22
N SER A 246 -8.46 -16.11 15.41
CA SER A 246 -9.47 -15.57 14.47
C SER A 246 -9.51 -14.05 14.54
N TYR A 247 -9.44 -13.41 13.37
CA TYR A 247 -9.70 -11.97 13.19
C TYR A 247 -11.20 -11.65 13.04
N LEU A 248 -12.02 -12.66 12.74
CA LEU A 248 -13.47 -12.50 12.63
C LEU A 248 -14.05 -12.14 13.99
N ASN A 249 -14.96 -11.17 14.02
CA ASN A 249 -15.53 -10.61 15.25
C ASN A 249 -14.50 -9.92 16.18
N ALA A 250 -13.25 -9.69 15.75
CA ALA A 250 -12.25 -9.02 16.59
C ALA A 250 -12.63 -7.58 16.95
N GLY A 251 -13.49 -6.92 16.14
CA GLY A 251 -14.02 -5.58 16.41
C GLY A 251 -14.77 -5.41 17.73
N TYR A 252 -15.27 -6.50 18.33
CA TYR A 252 -15.93 -6.44 19.64
C TYR A 252 -14.94 -6.41 20.82
N SER A 253 -13.68 -6.77 20.57
CA SER A 253 -12.65 -6.77 21.59
C SER A 253 -12.11 -5.35 21.78
N THR A 254 -12.61 -4.64 22.78
CA THR A 254 -12.19 -3.26 23.08
C THR A 254 -10.75 -3.15 23.62
N SER A 255 -10.19 -4.24 24.15
CA SER A 255 -8.82 -4.31 24.67
C SER A 255 -8.26 -5.74 24.61
N GLY A 256 -6.93 -5.86 24.69
CA GLY A 256 -6.23 -7.13 24.85
C GLY A 256 -6.41 -8.07 23.66
N LEU A 257 -6.15 -7.60 22.44
CA LEU A 257 -6.04 -8.47 21.26
C LEU A 257 -4.72 -9.26 21.26
N PHE A 258 -4.63 -10.27 20.39
CA PHE A 258 -3.71 -11.42 20.47
C PHE A 258 -4.01 -12.40 21.61
N TRP A 259 -3.43 -13.61 21.52
CA TRP A 259 -3.58 -14.65 22.54
C TRP A 259 -3.14 -14.22 23.95
N ASP A 260 -2.14 -13.35 24.07
CA ASP A 260 -1.61 -12.84 25.35
C ASP A 260 -2.18 -11.48 25.77
N GLY A 261 -2.93 -10.82 24.87
CA GLY A 261 -3.53 -9.53 25.12
C GLY A 261 -2.56 -8.35 25.03
N ARG A 262 -1.45 -8.48 24.28
CA ARG A 262 -0.45 -7.41 24.17
C ARG A 262 -0.90 -6.16 23.39
N ALA A 263 -1.94 -6.29 22.55
CA ALA A 263 -2.53 -5.13 21.88
C ALA A 263 -3.56 -4.46 22.79
N SER A 264 -3.25 -3.25 23.25
CA SER A 264 -4.05 -2.49 24.22
C SER A 264 -5.16 -1.67 23.56
N ASP A 265 -6.12 -1.23 24.36
CA ASP A 265 -7.17 -0.26 23.98
C ASP A 265 -6.63 1.14 23.63
N VAL A 266 -5.39 1.47 24.00
CA VAL A 266 -4.70 2.69 23.60
C VAL A 266 -3.89 2.43 22.32
N PHE A 267 -4.15 3.21 21.28
CA PHE A 267 -3.34 3.19 20.06
C PHE A 267 -2.37 4.37 20.03
N ARG A 268 -1.10 4.07 19.75
CA ARG A 268 -0.01 5.05 19.65
C ARG A 268 0.62 5.01 18.27
N ASP A 269 1.01 6.18 17.80
CA ASP A 269 1.83 6.31 16.59
C ASP A 269 3.14 5.52 16.77
N PRO A 270 3.45 4.55 15.90
CA PRO A 270 4.66 3.74 16.04
C PRO A 270 5.96 4.51 15.81
N ILE A 271 5.92 5.72 15.23
CA ILE A 271 7.09 6.57 15.02
C ILE A 271 7.28 7.53 16.20
N THR A 272 6.25 8.31 16.54
CA THR A 272 6.36 9.39 17.53
C THR A 272 5.98 8.97 18.95
N ASN A 273 5.36 7.80 19.11
CA ASN A 273 4.76 7.29 20.35
C ASN A 273 3.61 8.16 20.92
N ALA A 274 3.12 9.14 20.15
CA ALA A 274 1.98 9.96 20.50
C ALA A 274 0.70 9.12 20.58
N ILE A 275 -0.18 9.44 21.53
CA ILE A 275 -1.49 8.78 21.63
C ILE A 275 -2.37 9.29 20.50
N ILE A 276 -2.85 8.37 19.66
CA ILE A 276 -3.80 8.66 18.58
C ILE A 276 -5.22 8.34 19.04
N LEU A 277 -5.41 7.17 19.65
CA LEU A 277 -6.68 6.79 20.28
C LEU A 277 -6.43 6.47 21.74
N GLY A 278 -7.10 7.19 22.65
CA GLY A 278 -6.98 6.98 24.09
C GLY A 278 -7.78 5.79 24.62
N GLU A 279 -8.71 5.25 23.83
CA GLU A 279 -9.56 4.11 24.14
C GLU A 279 -10.11 3.48 22.85
N GLY A 280 -10.48 2.20 22.89
CA GLY A 280 -11.10 1.47 21.78
C GLY A 280 -10.19 1.22 20.57
N GLY A 281 -8.87 1.44 20.71
CA GLY A 281 -7.84 1.32 19.68
C GLY A 281 -7.16 -0.05 19.59
N ALA A 282 -7.78 -1.12 20.09
CA ALA A 282 -7.17 -2.45 20.16
C ALA A 282 -6.78 -3.01 18.78
N LEU A 283 -7.66 -2.86 17.79
CA LEU A 283 -7.37 -3.32 16.42
C LEU A 283 -6.21 -2.52 15.82
N GLU A 284 -6.23 -1.20 15.95
CA GLU A 284 -5.13 -0.34 15.49
C GLU A 284 -3.80 -0.71 16.16
N SER A 285 -3.83 -1.00 17.47
CA SER A 285 -2.66 -1.45 18.23
C SER A 285 -2.17 -2.85 17.82
N GLN A 286 -3.01 -3.70 17.25
CA GLN A 286 -2.61 -5.02 16.77
C GLN A 286 -1.92 -4.93 15.41
N VAL A 287 -2.44 -4.11 14.50
CA VAL A 287 -1.94 -3.97 13.12
C VAL A 287 -0.47 -3.58 13.07
N ILE A 288 0.03 -2.84 14.06
CA ILE A 288 1.40 -2.34 14.06
C ILE A 288 2.50 -3.41 14.24
N GLY A 289 2.15 -4.63 14.63
CA GLY A 289 3.12 -5.70 14.90
C GLY A 289 3.58 -6.47 13.66
N PRO A 290 2.67 -7.17 12.94
CA PRO A 290 3.05 -8.10 11.88
C PRO A 290 3.91 -7.51 10.74
N PRO A 291 3.63 -6.30 10.21
CA PRO A 291 4.38 -5.74 9.06
C PRO A 291 5.88 -5.54 9.28
N VAL A 292 6.30 -5.37 10.55
CA VAL A 292 7.70 -5.19 10.97
C VAL A 292 8.29 -6.44 11.65
N SER A 293 7.48 -7.48 11.86
CA SER A 293 7.93 -8.75 12.44
C SER A 293 8.75 -9.54 11.43
N SER A 294 10.03 -9.81 11.74
CA SER A 294 10.94 -10.52 10.85
C SER A 294 10.59 -11.99 10.63
N VAL A 295 9.61 -12.51 11.37
CA VAL A 295 9.06 -13.87 11.21
C VAL A 295 7.82 -13.83 10.32
N GLU A 296 6.98 -12.82 10.49
CA GLU A 296 5.66 -12.75 9.84
C GLU A 296 5.73 -12.09 8.46
N MET A 297 6.13 -10.81 8.38
CA MET A 297 6.05 -10.02 7.14
C MET A 297 7.28 -9.15 6.84
N GLY A 298 8.20 -8.95 7.77
CA GLY A 298 9.35 -8.04 7.63
C GLY A 298 10.66 -8.78 7.36
N HIS A 299 11.67 -8.05 6.89
CA HIS A 299 13.07 -8.48 7.03
C HIS A 299 13.60 -8.06 8.41
N GLY A 300 14.79 -8.54 8.78
CA GLY A 300 15.44 -8.09 10.01
C GLY A 300 15.66 -6.58 10.01
N GLY A 301 15.21 -5.89 11.06
CA GLY A 301 15.39 -4.43 11.23
C GLY A 301 14.44 -3.56 10.43
N ARG A 302 13.39 -4.11 9.81
CA ARG A 302 12.37 -3.32 9.10
C ARG A 302 11.61 -2.42 10.06
N ASP A 303 11.35 -1.17 9.65
CA ASP A 303 10.56 -0.21 10.43
C ASP A 303 9.31 0.30 9.69
N TRP A 304 8.51 1.11 10.39
CA TRP A 304 7.25 1.65 9.88
C TRP A 304 7.41 2.77 8.84
N THR A 305 8.56 3.45 8.82
CA THR A 305 8.88 4.44 7.76
C THR A 305 9.02 3.71 6.43
N GLN A 306 9.75 2.60 6.41
CA GLN A 306 9.94 1.77 5.22
C GLN A 306 8.63 1.10 4.75
N VAL A 307 7.76 0.67 5.67
CA VAL A 307 6.44 0.12 5.31
C VAL A 307 5.58 1.18 4.63
N ALA A 308 5.49 2.38 5.23
CA ALA A 308 4.67 3.46 4.68
C ALA A 308 5.18 3.94 3.31
N GLN A 309 6.50 4.14 3.16
CA GLN A 309 7.12 4.51 1.89
C GLN A 309 6.85 3.46 0.80
N ARG A 310 7.00 2.17 1.11
CA ARG A 310 6.69 1.11 0.16
C ARG A 310 5.25 1.18 -0.32
N ILE A 311 4.30 1.38 0.58
CA ILE A 311 2.88 1.44 0.20
C ILE A 311 2.56 2.70 -0.58
N ALA A 312 3.16 3.84 -0.27
CA ALA A 312 3.02 5.05 -1.08
C ALA A 312 3.42 4.83 -2.55
N LEU A 313 4.51 4.08 -2.77
CA LEU A 313 5.05 3.77 -4.11
C LEU A 313 4.41 2.55 -4.77
N SER A 314 3.59 1.77 -4.05
CA SER A 314 3.00 0.55 -4.59
C SER A 314 1.70 0.86 -5.32
N LYS A 315 1.44 0.13 -6.41
CA LYS A 315 0.10 0.08 -6.99
C LYS A 315 -0.80 -0.82 -6.13
N PRO A 316 -2.01 -0.40 -5.72
CA PRO A 316 -2.90 -1.20 -4.89
C PRO A 316 -3.19 -2.58 -5.48
N LEU A 317 -2.94 -3.64 -4.69
CA LEU A 317 -3.21 -5.03 -5.06
C LEU A 317 -2.54 -5.51 -6.36
N ALA A 318 -1.40 -4.92 -6.75
CA ALA A 318 -0.73 -5.20 -8.04
C ALA A 318 -0.38 -6.67 -8.27
N VAL A 319 -0.08 -7.41 -7.20
CA VAL A 319 0.27 -8.84 -7.29
C VAL A 319 -0.94 -9.77 -7.22
N ALA A 320 -2.08 -9.29 -6.72
CA ALA A 320 -3.29 -10.09 -6.56
C ALA A 320 -4.07 -10.24 -7.88
N THR A 321 -4.96 -11.23 -7.92
CA THR A 321 -5.90 -11.48 -9.02
C THR A 321 -7.31 -11.68 -8.49
N ASN A 322 -8.30 -11.73 -9.39
CA ASN A 322 -9.71 -11.93 -9.03
C ASN A 322 -10.15 -11.00 -7.89
N ILE A 323 -9.75 -9.73 -7.98
CA ILE A 323 -10.10 -8.71 -7.00
C ILE A 323 -11.63 -8.58 -7.01
N PRO A 324 -12.31 -8.54 -5.84
CA PRO A 324 -13.75 -8.34 -5.80
C PRO A 324 -14.14 -7.13 -6.66
N PRO A 325 -15.12 -7.26 -7.58
CA PRO A 325 -15.41 -6.22 -8.57
C PRO A 325 -15.62 -4.85 -7.95
N SER A 326 -16.29 -4.78 -6.79
CA SER A 326 -16.51 -3.52 -6.10
C SER A 326 -15.24 -2.86 -5.56
N LEU A 327 -14.31 -3.65 -5.05
CA LEU A 327 -13.00 -3.14 -4.62
C LEU A 327 -12.18 -2.70 -5.84
N GLN A 328 -12.22 -3.46 -6.93
CA GLN A 328 -11.54 -3.13 -8.17
C GLN A 328 -12.08 -1.83 -8.78
N ASP A 329 -13.40 -1.67 -8.86
CA ASP A 329 -14.08 -0.48 -9.38
C ASP A 329 -13.78 0.75 -8.51
N TRP A 330 -13.80 0.59 -7.18
CA TRP A 330 -13.46 1.69 -6.27
C TRP A 330 -11.99 2.10 -6.40
N ILE A 331 -11.04 1.15 -6.44
CA ILE A 331 -9.63 1.44 -6.70
C ILE A 331 -9.52 2.18 -8.04
N GLY A 332 -10.02 1.57 -9.12
CA GLY A 332 -10.16 2.15 -10.45
C GLY A 332 -8.89 2.80 -10.96
N GLY A 333 -7.76 2.07 -10.87
CA GLY A 333 -6.44 2.49 -11.38
C GLY A 333 -5.65 3.45 -10.49
N ARG A 334 -6.24 3.97 -9.42
CA ARG A 334 -5.60 4.97 -8.55
C ARG A 334 -4.44 4.43 -7.72
N SER A 335 -3.52 5.33 -7.36
CA SER A 335 -2.41 5.08 -6.44
C SER A 335 -2.90 5.02 -4.98
N TYR A 336 -2.10 4.45 -4.07
CA TYR A 336 -2.43 4.51 -2.65
C TYR A 336 -2.60 5.95 -2.14
N PRO A 337 -1.72 6.94 -2.44
CA PRO A 337 -1.93 8.33 -2.05
C PRO A 337 -3.32 8.88 -2.38
N GLU A 338 -3.85 8.63 -3.58
CA GLU A 338 -5.20 9.06 -3.96
C GLU A 338 -6.30 8.32 -3.18
N LEU A 339 -6.10 7.05 -2.82
CA LEU A 339 -7.02 6.29 -1.97
C LEU A 339 -6.98 6.79 -0.51
N PHE A 340 -5.83 7.22 -0.02
CA PHE A 340 -5.67 7.85 1.29
C PHE A 340 -6.32 9.24 1.31
N GLU A 341 -6.20 10.02 0.23
CA GLU A 341 -6.91 11.29 0.07
C GLU A 341 -8.42 11.10 0.21
N GLU A 342 -9.00 10.12 -0.48
CA GLU A 342 -10.44 9.84 -0.35
C GLU A 342 -10.83 9.38 1.06
N ALA A 343 -9.99 8.57 1.73
CA ALA A 343 -10.31 7.99 3.03
C ALA A 343 -10.06 8.92 4.23
N PHE A 344 -9.08 9.82 4.13
CA PHE A 344 -8.57 10.65 5.21
C PHE A 344 -8.55 12.16 4.91
N GLY A 345 -8.84 12.56 3.67
CA GLY A 345 -8.82 13.95 3.20
C GLY A 345 -7.42 14.54 2.98
N THR A 346 -6.43 13.66 2.80
CA THR A 346 -5.01 14.01 2.64
C THR A 346 -4.25 12.80 2.08
N PRO A 347 -3.26 12.96 1.19
CA PRO A 347 -2.73 11.83 0.42
C PRO A 347 -1.60 11.09 1.12
N GLU A 348 -1.12 11.57 2.28
CA GLU A 348 0.06 10.95 2.90
C GLU A 348 -0.27 9.56 3.45
N VAL A 349 0.51 8.59 3.01
CA VAL A 349 0.50 7.24 3.54
C VAL A 349 1.34 7.24 4.81
N THR A 350 0.68 7.07 5.97
CA THR A 350 1.36 7.04 7.28
C THR A 350 1.06 5.73 8.01
N PRO A 351 1.93 5.28 8.92
CA PRO A 351 1.68 4.09 9.75
C PRO A 351 0.34 4.16 10.50
N VAL A 352 0.03 5.34 11.03
CA VAL A 352 -1.23 5.62 11.72
C VAL A 352 -2.43 5.40 10.80
N ARG A 353 -2.41 5.96 9.58
CA ARG A 353 -3.54 5.84 8.65
C ARG A 353 -3.67 4.41 8.08
N ILE A 354 -2.56 3.70 7.86
CA ILE A 354 -2.58 2.27 7.52
C ILE A 354 -3.31 1.48 8.61
N ALA A 355 -2.91 1.66 9.89
CA ALA A 355 -3.53 0.97 11.02
C ALA A 355 -5.03 1.32 11.16
N LEU A 356 -5.39 2.60 11.05
CA LEU A 356 -6.78 3.05 11.12
C LEU A 356 -7.64 2.46 9.99
N ALA A 357 -7.12 2.37 8.77
CA ALA A 357 -7.84 1.80 7.63
C ALA A 357 -8.08 0.30 7.81
N ILE A 358 -7.02 -0.48 8.09
CA ILE A 358 -7.13 -1.93 8.32
C ILE A 358 -8.08 -2.24 9.48
N ALA A 359 -7.96 -1.53 10.61
CA ALA A 359 -8.86 -1.69 11.75
C ALA A 359 -10.31 -1.32 11.41
N THR A 360 -10.54 -0.36 10.49
CA THR A 360 -11.88 -0.04 10.01
C THR A 360 -12.48 -1.19 9.19
N HIS A 361 -11.67 -1.84 8.35
CA HIS A 361 -12.10 -3.03 7.61
C HIS A 361 -12.43 -4.19 8.57
N GLU A 362 -11.55 -4.51 9.53
CA GLU A 362 -11.76 -5.61 10.49
C GLU A 362 -13.04 -5.43 11.33
N ARG A 363 -13.43 -4.20 11.67
CA ARG A 363 -14.69 -3.90 12.38
C ARG A 363 -15.94 -4.26 11.58
N GLN A 364 -15.85 -4.47 10.27
CA GLN A 364 -17.00 -4.88 9.45
C GLN A 364 -17.18 -6.40 9.37
N LEU A 365 -16.21 -7.17 9.88
CA LEU A 365 -16.14 -8.62 9.72
C LEU A 365 -16.77 -9.34 10.91
N PHE A 366 -18.03 -9.02 11.18
CA PHE A 366 -18.83 -9.63 12.24
C PHE A 366 -19.85 -10.62 11.66
N SER A 367 -19.88 -11.82 12.22
CA SER A 367 -20.63 -12.97 11.71
C SER A 367 -21.96 -13.13 12.45
N ASP A 368 -22.95 -12.31 12.09
CA ASP A 368 -24.26 -12.16 12.74
C ASP A 368 -25.40 -12.95 12.09
N GLN A 369 -25.11 -13.93 11.22
CA GLN A 369 -26.13 -14.72 10.49
C GLN A 369 -25.93 -16.24 10.63
N THR A 370 -25.51 -16.69 11.81
CA THR A 370 -25.37 -18.12 12.12
C THR A 370 -26.76 -18.77 12.31
N PRO A 371 -26.91 -20.09 12.12
CA PRO A 371 -28.14 -20.80 12.48
C PRO A 371 -28.49 -20.66 13.97
N PHE A 372 -27.49 -20.49 14.85
CA PHE A 372 -27.71 -20.15 16.25
C PHE A 372 -28.40 -18.79 16.41
N ASP A 373 -28.02 -17.76 15.64
CA ASP A 373 -28.68 -16.45 15.69
C ASP A 373 -30.17 -16.56 15.34
N LYS A 374 -30.51 -17.38 14.33
CA LYS A 374 -31.91 -17.66 13.94
C LYS A 374 -32.67 -18.44 14.99
N TRP A 375 -32.07 -19.47 15.58
CA TRP A 375 -32.68 -20.25 16.66
C TRP A 375 -32.88 -19.42 17.92
N ALA A 376 -31.85 -18.69 18.33
CA ALA A 376 -31.93 -17.75 19.43
C ALA A 376 -33.06 -16.77 19.15
N ALA A 377 -33.17 -16.18 17.96
CA ALA A 377 -34.27 -15.26 17.66
C ALA A 377 -35.67 -15.91 17.49
N GLY A 378 -35.80 -17.23 17.59
CA GLY A 378 -37.07 -17.95 17.38
C GLY A 378 -37.55 -17.98 15.92
N ILE A 379 -36.63 -17.80 14.97
CA ILE A 379 -36.88 -17.76 13.53
C ILE A 379 -36.86 -19.18 12.94
N GLU A 380 -35.84 -19.97 13.27
CA GLU A 380 -35.60 -21.30 12.69
C GLU A 380 -35.08 -22.26 13.77
N PRO A 381 -35.60 -23.49 13.89
CA PRO A 381 -35.15 -24.43 14.92
C PRO A 381 -33.75 -25.00 14.63
N LEU A 382 -33.01 -25.36 15.68
CA LEU A 382 -31.89 -26.29 15.57
C LEU A 382 -32.40 -27.73 15.44
N THR A 383 -31.55 -28.65 14.99
CA THR A 383 -31.85 -30.08 15.09
C THR A 383 -31.89 -30.52 16.56
N PRO A 384 -32.58 -31.62 16.91
CA PRO A 384 -32.66 -32.08 18.30
C PRO A 384 -31.29 -32.34 18.96
N GLN A 385 -30.30 -32.79 18.19
CA GLN A 385 -28.95 -33.04 18.70
C GLN A 385 -28.17 -31.73 18.94
N GLU A 386 -28.29 -30.76 18.04
CA GLU A 386 -27.68 -29.43 18.20
C GLU A 386 -28.30 -28.68 19.38
N GLU A 387 -29.62 -28.76 19.55
CA GLU A 387 -30.32 -28.16 20.68
C GLU A 387 -29.92 -28.81 22.01
N ALA A 388 -29.84 -30.15 22.05
CA ALA A 388 -29.30 -30.86 23.21
C ALA A 388 -27.86 -30.43 23.54
N GLY A 389 -27.04 -30.19 22.52
CA GLY A 389 -25.70 -29.64 22.65
C GLY A 389 -25.68 -28.21 23.22
N ALA A 390 -26.56 -27.33 22.73
CA ALA A 390 -26.68 -25.96 23.22
C ALA A 390 -27.11 -25.91 24.70
N ILE A 391 -28.10 -26.73 25.09
CA ILE A 391 -28.57 -26.85 26.47
C ILE A 391 -27.44 -27.37 27.36
N LEU A 392 -26.72 -28.40 26.92
CA LEU A 392 -25.58 -28.95 27.65
C LEU A 392 -24.45 -27.92 27.78
N PHE A 393 -24.15 -27.17 26.73
CA PHE A 393 -23.14 -26.11 26.75
C PHE A 393 -23.46 -25.03 27.80
N GLY A 394 -24.72 -24.55 27.82
CA GLY A 394 -25.18 -23.58 28.82
C GLY A 394 -25.34 -24.14 30.23
N GLY A 395 -25.53 -25.45 30.38
CA GLY A 395 -25.66 -26.14 31.67
C GLY A 395 -24.34 -26.64 32.28
N THR A 396 -23.21 -26.52 31.56
CA THR A 396 -21.89 -26.97 32.00
C THR A 396 -20.96 -25.80 32.31
N THR A 397 -19.70 -26.08 32.65
CA THR A 397 -18.70 -25.04 32.94
C THR A 397 -18.25 -24.25 31.71
N CYS A 398 -18.59 -24.69 30.49
CA CYS A 398 -18.24 -23.99 29.25
C CYS A 398 -18.68 -22.52 29.25
N ILE A 399 -19.93 -22.27 29.68
CA ILE A 399 -20.53 -20.92 29.72
C ILE A 399 -19.82 -19.96 30.69
N GLN A 400 -18.99 -20.45 31.62
CA GLN A 400 -18.30 -19.58 32.56
C GLN A 400 -17.19 -18.75 31.91
N CYS A 401 -16.66 -19.21 30.78
CA CYS A 401 -15.68 -18.48 29.97
C CYS A 401 -16.24 -18.13 28.59
N HIS A 402 -17.06 -19.00 28.00
CA HIS A 402 -17.62 -18.82 26.67
C HIS A 402 -19.07 -18.32 26.73
N ASP A 403 -19.26 -17.12 27.27
CA ASP A 403 -20.58 -16.50 27.49
C ASP A 403 -20.98 -15.49 26.40
N GLY A 404 -22.26 -15.11 26.42
CA GLY A 404 -22.81 -14.00 25.64
C GLY A 404 -22.90 -14.29 24.14
N PRO A 405 -23.22 -13.27 23.34
CA PRO A 405 -23.44 -13.43 21.90
C PRO A 405 -22.19 -13.82 21.12
N LEU A 406 -20.99 -13.67 21.68
CA LEU A 406 -19.72 -14.03 21.03
C LEU A 406 -19.11 -15.33 21.58
N PHE A 407 -19.73 -15.95 22.59
CA PHE A 407 -19.18 -17.13 23.27
C PHE A 407 -17.75 -16.89 23.78
N THR A 408 -17.54 -15.75 24.43
CA THR A 408 -16.26 -15.36 25.05
C THR A 408 -16.49 -14.27 26.10
N ASP A 409 -15.82 -14.41 27.23
CA ASP A 409 -15.72 -13.40 28.28
C ASP A 409 -14.63 -12.34 27.99
N HIS A 410 -13.86 -12.54 26.91
CA HIS A 410 -12.67 -11.77 26.56
C HIS A 410 -11.56 -11.72 27.63
N LEU A 411 -11.64 -12.58 28.64
CA LEU A 411 -10.65 -12.71 29.73
C LEU A 411 -9.54 -13.70 29.36
N PHE A 412 -8.61 -13.89 30.29
CA PHE A 412 -7.43 -14.71 30.10
C PHE A 412 -7.37 -15.83 31.13
N HIS A 413 -7.28 -17.07 30.66
CA HIS A 413 -7.33 -18.26 31.49
C HIS A 413 -6.20 -19.22 31.16
N ASN A 414 -5.71 -19.94 32.17
CA ASN A 414 -4.84 -21.10 31.97
C ASN A 414 -5.69 -22.36 32.09
N ILE A 415 -5.83 -23.09 30.98
CA ILE A 415 -6.64 -24.31 30.90
C ILE A 415 -5.78 -25.58 30.82
N GLY A 416 -4.44 -25.46 30.96
CA GLY A 416 -3.53 -26.61 30.94
C GLY A 416 -3.28 -27.21 29.55
N VAL A 417 -3.16 -26.37 28.50
CA VAL A 417 -2.80 -26.82 27.13
C VAL A 417 -1.33 -27.23 27.04
N ARG A 418 -0.44 -26.50 27.71
CA ARG A 418 1.02 -26.74 27.74
C ARG A 418 1.64 -26.23 29.05
N PRO A 419 2.88 -26.63 29.40
CA PRO A 419 3.59 -26.06 30.54
C PRO A 419 3.77 -24.54 30.44
N GLN A 420 3.66 -23.84 31.57
CA GLN A 420 3.83 -22.37 31.64
C GLN A 420 5.26 -21.91 31.33
N SER A 421 6.24 -22.79 31.53
CA SER A 421 7.65 -22.54 31.21
C SER A 421 7.91 -22.38 29.72
N ASP A 422 7.08 -23.00 28.90
CA ASP A 422 7.27 -23.05 27.47
C ASP A 422 6.72 -21.80 26.77
N ASP A 423 5.57 -21.32 27.24
CA ASP A 423 4.98 -20.05 26.83
C ASP A 423 4.24 -19.43 28.02
N ARG A 424 4.78 -18.32 28.51
CA ARG A 424 4.21 -17.58 29.65
C ARG A 424 2.92 -16.83 29.27
N GLY A 425 2.55 -16.73 27.99
CA GLY A 425 1.30 -16.10 27.57
C GLY A 425 1.18 -14.67 28.09
N ARG A 426 0.05 -14.36 28.72
CA ARG A 426 -0.22 -13.06 29.36
C ARG A 426 0.78 -12.67 30.45
N GLY A 427 1.46 -13.63 31.08
CA GLY A 427 2.52 -13.37 32.05
C GLY A 427 3.69 -12.54 31.48
N ILE A 428 3.90 -12.60 30.16
CA ILE A 428 4.89 -11.75 29.45
C ILE A 428 4.44 -10.29 29.42
N VAL A 429 3.15 -10.06 29.13
CA VAL A 429 2.56 -8.73 28.98
C VAL A 429 2.40 -8.01 30.31
N THR A 430 1.97 -8.75 31.33
CA THR A 430 1.69 -8.23 32.68
C THR A 430 2.90 -8.20 33.60
N ASN A 431 3.91 -9.03 33.28
CA ASN A 431 5.05 -9.32 34.16
C ASN A 431 4.65 -9.86 35.55
N ASP A 432 3.48 -10.50 35.67
CA ASP A 432 3.02 -11.18 36.89
C ASP A 432 3.02 -12.71 36.66
N PRO A 433 3.82 -13.49 37.43
CA PRO A 433 3.82 -14.95 37.33
C PRO A 433 2.46 -15.61 37.56
N LYS A 434 1.51 -14.94 38.23
CA LYS A 434 0.13 -15.43 38.38
C LYS A 434 -0.60 -15.49 37.04
N ASN A 435 -0.15 -14.75 36.04
CA ASN A 435 -0.70 -14.75 34.69
C ASN A 435 0.06 -15.67 33.73
N ASP A 436 1.06 -16.42 34.19
CA ASP A 436 1.83 -17.32 33.34
C ASP A 436 0.92 -18.41 32.74
N GLY A 437 1.09 -18.68 31.45
CA GLY A 437 0.29 -19.65 30.68
C GLY A 437 -1.18 -19.26 30.50
N GLN A 438 -1.59 -18.04 30.86
CA GLN A 438 -2.94 -17.56 30.58
C GLN A 438 -3.04 -17.02 29.16
N PHE A 439 -4.10 -17.42 28.46
CA PHE A 439 -4.41 -16.97 27.11
C PHE A 439 -5.86 -16.52 27.02
N LYS A 440 -6.12 -15.60 26.07
CA LYS A 440 -7.44 -15.04 25.84
C LYS A 440 -8.43 -16.13 25.47
N THR A 441 -9.63 -16.08 26.05
CA THR A 441 -10.77 -16.91 25.62
C THR A 441 -11.15 -16.52 24.18
N PRO A 442 -11.00 -17.41 23.18
CA PRO A 442 -11.40 -17.08 21.81
C PRO A 442 -12.93 -17.09 21.70
N THR A 443 -13.47 -16.29 20.76
CA THR A 443 -14.86 -16.46 20.30
C THR A 443 -15.04 -17.87 19.75
N LEU A 444 -16.20 -18.49 19.99
CA LEU A 444 -16.57 -19.77 19.37
C LEU A 444 -17.40 -19.62 18.09
N ARG A 445 -17.74 -18.39 17.68
CA ARG A 445 -18.31 -18.17 16.34
C ARG A 445 -17.33 -18.63 15.27
N ASN A 446 -17.83 -19.40 14.31
CA ASN A 446 -17.09 -20.03 13.21
C ASN A 446 -16.03 -21.05 13.64
N VAL A 447 -16.11 -21.59 14.88
CA VAL A 447 -15.11 -22.53 15.40
C VAL A 447 -15.04 -23.83 14.59
N GLU A 448 -16.11 -24.22 13.90
CA GLU A 448 -16.10 -25.34 12.94
C GLU A 448 -14.97 -25.26 11.92
N LEU A 449 -14.67 -24.04 11.45
CA LEU A 449 -13.76 -23.76 10.35
C LEU A 449 -12.32 -23.55 10.83
N HIS A 450 -12.08 -23.41 12.13
CA HIS A 450 -10.84 -22.82 12.67
C HIS A 450 -9.70 -23.83 12.94
N GLY A 451 -9.87 -25.11 12.60
CA GLY A 451 -8.87 -26.14 12.89
C GLY A 451 -7.48 -25.82 12.32
N PRO A 452 -6.38 -26.27 12.96
CA PRO A 452 -6.32 -26.90 14.28
C PRO A 452 -6.56 -25.90 15.43
N PHE A 453 -6.71 -26.39 16.67
CA PHE A 453 -7.21 -25.62 17.81
C PHE A 453 -6.14 -25.33 18.87
N MET A 454 -6.49 -24.42 19.79
CA MET A 454 -5.65 -23.84 20.84
C MET A 454 -4.58 -22.87 20.30
N HIS A 455 -3.93 -22.13 21.20
CA HIS A 455 -2.91 -21.13 20.84
C HIS A 455 -1.66 -21.73 20.18
N ASN A 456 -1.46 -23.05 20.27
CA ASN A 456 -0.35 -23.78 19.65
C ASN A 456 -0.78 -24.70 18.51
N GLY A 457 -2.07 -24.75 18.15
CA GLY A 457 -2.56 -25.58 17.05
C GLY A 457 -2.40 -27.10 17.27
N ARG A 458 -2.33 -27.58 18.51
CA ARG A 458 -2.01 -29.00 18.79
C ARG A 458 -3.18 -29.97 18.59
N LEU A 459 -4.42 -29.50 18.63
CA LEU A 459 -5.61 -30.37 18.51
C LEU A 459 -6.21 -30.24 17.11
N SER A 460 -6.46 -31.34 16.43
CA SER A 460 -6.89 -31.36 15.02
C SER A 460 -8.39 -31.15 14.86
N THR A 461 -9.19 -31.60 15.83
CA THR A 461 -10.65 -31.71 15.70
C THR A 461 -11.38 -31.15 16.92
N LEU A 462 -12.64 -30.74 16.75
CA LEU A 462 -13.50 -30.33 17.86
C LEU A 462 -13.76 -31.49 18.84
N GLU A 463 -13.77 -32.72 18.34
CA GLU A 463 -13.86 -33.94 19.13
C GLU A 463 -12.68 -34.06 20.11
N GLU A 464 -11.46 -33.76 19.66
CA GLU A 464 -10.27 -33.71 20.52
C GLU A 464 -10.33 -32.56 21.53
N VAL A 465 -10.86 -31.40 21.13
CA VAL A 465 -11.10 -30.25 22.03
C VAL A 465 -12.08 -30.62 23.14
N VAL A 466 -13.20 -31.25 22.81
CA VAL A 466 -14.18 -31.70 23.80
C VAL A 466 -13.57 -32.76 24.72
N GLU A 467 -12.76 -33.69 24.17
CA GLU A 467 -12.07 -34.67 25.00
C GLU A 467 -11.02 -34.02 25.92
N PHE A 468 -10.38 -32.93 25.49
CA PHE A 468 -9.41 -32.17 26.30
C PHE A 468 -10.06 -31.58 27.55
N TYR A 469 -11.23 -30.95 27.38
CA TYR A 469 -11.99 -30.45 28.53
C TYR A 469 -12.57 -31.59 29.37
N ASN A 470 -13.05 -32.68 28.74
CA ASN A 470 -13.61 -33.83 29.44
C ASN A 470 -12.63 -34.50 30.41
N ARG A 471 -11.32 -34.47 30.10
CA ARG A 471 -10.24 -34.98 30.97
C ARG A 471 -9.60 -33.92 31.88
N GLY A 472 -10.02 -32.66 31.81
CA GLY A 472 -9.59 -31.58 32.70
C GLY A 472 -8.26 -30.89 32.32
N GLY A 473 -7.91 -30.90 31.04
CA GLY A 473 -6.64 -30.37 30.53
C GLY A 473 -5.47 -31.36 30.64
N ASP A 474 -4.38 -31.09 29.91
CA ASP A 474 -3.24 -32.01 29.77
C ASP A 474 -2.10 -31.70 30.74
N PHE A 475 -2.01 -30.46 31.22
CA PHE A 475 -0.95 -29.99 32.11
C PHE A 475 -1.50 -29.35 33.38
N ASN A 476 -0.71 -29.43 34.44
CA ASN A 476 -1.05 -28.83 35.73
C ASN A 476 -0.21 -27.59 36.00
N ALA A 477 -0.83 -26.57 36.60
CA ALA A 477 -0.18 -25.34 37.01
C ALA A 477 -0.94 -24.72 38.21
N PRO A 478 -0.27 -23.93 39.06
CA PRO A 478 -0.87 -23.41 40.29
C PRO A 478 -1.99 -22.39 40.07
N ASN A 479 -2.08 -21.79 38.88
CA ASN A 479 -3.08 -20.77 38.53
C ASN A 479 -4.21 -21.30 37.61
N ILE A 480 -4.33 -22.62 37.45
CA ILE A 480 -5.49 -23.24 36.79
C ILE A 480 -6.65 -23.27 37.78
N ASP A 481 -7.81 -22.72 37.40
CA ASP A 481 -9.01 -22.84 38.22
C ASP A 481 -9.58 -24.25 38.12
N ARG A 482 -9.26 -25.10 39.12
CA ARG A 482 -9.74 -26.48 39.22
C ARG A 482 -11.22 -26.59 39.66
N GLY A 483 -11.86 -25.48 39.99
CA GLY A 483 -13.31 -25.39 40.11
C GLY A 483 -14.01 -25.47 38.75
N VAL A 484 -13.34 -25.01 37.68
CA VAL A 484 -13.88 -24.91 36.31
C VAL A 484 -13.25 -25.95 35.39
N ILE A 485 -11.92 -26.03 35.36
CA ILE A 485 -11.13 -26.95 34.53
C ILE A 485 -10.81 -28.23 35.30
N ARG A 486 -11.70 -29.21 35.15
CA ARG A 486 -11.67 -30.51 35.82
C ARG A 486 -12.32 -31.59 34.95
N PRO A 487 -12.04 -32.88 35.19
CA PRO A 487 -12.74 -33.95 34.49
C PRO A 487 -14.26 -33.80 34.59
N MET A 488 -14.95 -33.85 33.45
CA MET A 488 -16.39 -33.57 33.36
C MET A 488 -17.25 -34.85 33.36
N GLY A 489 -16.69 -35.99 32.95
CA GLY A 489 -17.40 -37.26 32.93
C GLY A 489 -18.48 -37.36 31.85
N LEU A 490 -18.34 -36.61 30.76
CA LEU A 490 -19.31 -36.57 29.66
C LEU A 490 -19.39 -37.93 28.95
N THR A 491 -20.61 -38.38 28.70
CA THR A 491 -20.89 -39.58 27.91
C THR A 491 -20.57 -39.36 26.42
N PRO A 492 -20.37 -40.43 25.62
CA PRO A 492 -20.15 -40.29 24.18
C PRO A 492 -21.25 -39.48 23.45
N ALA A 493 -22.52 -39.63 23.86
CA ALA A 493 -23.65 -38.92 23.27
C ALA A 493 -23.64 -37.41 23.60
N GLU A 494 -23.28 -37.06 24.85
CA GLU A 494 -23.12 -35.67 25.28
C GLU A 494 -21.97 -34.99 24.54
N LYS A 495 -20.82 -35.66 24.42
CA LYS A 495 -19.68 -35.15 23.63
C LYS A 495 -20.07 -34.91 22.18
N ALA A 496 -20.78 -35.85 21.54
CA ALA A 496 -21.26 -35.70 20.17
C ALA A 496 -22.26 -34.54 20.02
N SER A 497 -23.08 -34.28 21.04
CA SER A 497 -24.04 -33.17 21.03
C SER A 497 -23.34 -31.81 21.15
N LEU A 498 -22.34 -31.68 22.03
CA LEU A 498 -21.51 -30.46 22.11
C LEU A 498 -20.80 -30.17 20.79
N VAL A 499 -20.23 -31.19 20.15
CA VAL A 499 -19.58 -31.02 18.84
C VAL A 499 -20.60 -30.61 17.78
N ALA A 500 -21.78 -31.23 17.74
CA ALA A 500 -22.84 -30.85 16.81
C ALA A 500 -23.24 -29.37 16.99
N PHE A 501 -23.35 -28.91 18.23
CA PHE A 501 -23.64 -27.52 18.55
C PHE A 501 -22.54 -26.54 18.09
N MET A 502 -21.26 -26.88 18.30
CA MET A 502 -20.14 -26.00 17.91
C MET A 502 -19.85 -25.99 16.40
N LYS A 503 -20.44 -26.91 15.63
CA LYS A 503 -20.31 -26.95 14.17
C LYS A 503 -21.31 -26.00 13.50
N ARG A 504 -22.25 -26.54 12.72
CA ARG A 504 -23.23 -25.78 11.92
C ARG A 504 -23.91 -24.63 12.69
N PRO A 505 -24.36 -24.77 13.95
CA PRO A 505 -25.04 -23.68 14.64
C PRO A 505 -24.21 -22.42 14.82
N LEU A 506 -22.88 -22.52 15.02
CA LEU A 506 -22.03 -21.36 15.28
C LEU A 506 -21.31 -20.83 14.02
N THR A 507 -21.53 -21.45 12.86
CA THR A 507 -20.87 -21.07 11.60
C THR A 507 -21.77 -20.21 10.74
N ASP A 508 -21.29 -19.02 10.39
CA ASP A 508 -21.97 -18.12 9.46
C ASP A 508 -21.72 -18.59 8.02
N PRO A 509 -22.78 -18.86 7.22
CA PRO A 509 -22.61 -19.30 5.84
C PRO A 509 -21.77 -18.33 5.00
N ARG A 510 -21.87 -17.03 5.24
CA ARG A 510 -21.09 -16.02 4.49
C ARG A 510 -19.59 -16.13 4.76
N VAL A 511 -19.21 -16.52 5.98
CA VAL A 511 -17.81 -16.75 6.34
C VAL A 511 -17.27 -17.98 5.62
N ARG A 512 -18.03 -19.09 5.65
CA ARG A 512 -17.66 -20.34 4.98
C ARG A 512 -17.50 -20.17 3.47
N ASP A 513 -18.45 -19.46 2.86
CA ASP A 513 -18.54 -19.32 1.41
C ASP A 513 -17.83 -18.04 0.90
N GLU A 514 -17.12 -17.32 1.77
CA GLU A 514 -16.40 -16.05 1.48
C GLU A 514 -17.29 -15.03 0.75
N LEU A 515 -18.54 -14.90 1.20
CA LEU A 515 -19.50 -13.92 0.67
C LEU A 515 -19.32 -12.56 1.37
N PRO A 516 -19.64 -11.43 0.71
CA PRO A 516 -19.54 -10.11 1.33
C PRO A 516 -20.19 -10.03 2.71
N PRO A 517 -19.52 -9.42 3.71
CA PRO A 517 -18.27 -8.64 3.62
C PRO A 517 -16.97 -9.47 3.71
N PHE A 518 -17.05 -10.80 3.71
CA PHE A 518 -15.92 -11.72 3.89
C PHE A 518 -15.27 -12.15 2.57
N ASP A 519 -15.67 -11.54 1.46
CA ASP A 519 -15.11 -11.77 0.15
C ASP A 519 -13.68 -11.23 0.03
N LYS A 520 -12.87 -11.88 -0.79
CA LYS A 520 -11.44 -11.63 -0.90
C LYS A 520 -10.93 -11.71 -2.34
N PRO A 521 -9.79 -11.08 -2.65
CA PRO A 521 -9.03 -11.40 -3.85
C PRO A 521 -8.39 -12.79 -3.77
N GLN A 522 -7.89 -13.25 -4.92
CA GLN A 522 -6.90 -14.33 -4.96
C GLN A 522 -5.50 -13.73 -4.77
N LEU A 523 -4.75 -14.25 -3.81
CA LEU A 523 -3.38 -13.80 -3.53
C LEU A 523 -2.40 -14.35 -4.58
N PHE A 524 -1.25 -13.68 -4.75
CA PHE A 524 -0.20 -14.16 -5.66
C PHE A 524 0.28 -15.54 -5.25
N THR A 525 0.45 -15.78 -3.95
CA THR A 525 0.86 -17.09 -3.40
C THR A 525 -0.15 -18.22 -3.62
N GLU A 526 -1.38 -17.92 -4.02
CA GLU A 526 -2.42 -18.90 -4.41
C GLU A 526 -2.47 -19.15 -5.92
N SER A 527 -1.69 -18.40 -6.71
CA SER A 527 -1.75 -18.40 -8.16
C SER A 527 -0.65 -19.24 -8.79
N ASN A 528 -0.77 -19.51 -10.09
CA ASN A 528 0.28 -20.13 -10.89
C ASN A 528 1.41 -19.16 -11.29
N ARG A 529 1.36 -17.89 -10.84
CA ARG A 529 2.41 -16.89 -11.09
C ARG A 529 3.62 -17.06 -10.19
N VAL A 530 3.49 -17.80 -9.08
CA VAL A 530 4.63 -18.19 -8.23
C VAL A 530 5.62 -18.97 -9.10
N PRO A 531 6.95 -18.71 -9.02
CA PRO A 531 7.91 -19.46 -9.79
C PRO A 531 7.79 -20.99 -9.60
N GLN A 532 7.84 -21.73 -10.70
CA GLN A 532 7.59 -23.17 -10.73
C GLN A 532 8.89 -23.97 -10.82
N ILE A 533 9.04 -25.00 -9.97
CA ILE A 533 10.21 -25.90 -9.98
C ILE A 533 9.92 -27.18 -10.76
N SER A 534 10.63 -27.41 -11.86
CA SER A 534 10.38 -28.52 -12.78
C SER A 534 11.67 -29.16 -13.32
N GLY A 535 11.52 -30.17 -14.20
CA GLY A 535 12.64 -30.83 -14.87
C GLY A 535 13.55 -31.65 -13.95
N VAL A 536 14.68 -32.11 -14.53
CA VAL A 536 15.74 -32.84 -13.83
C VAL A 536 16.90 -31.92 -13.50
N GLY A 537 17.62 -32.23 -12.42
CA GLY A 537 18.92 -31.62 -12.10
C GLY A 537 20.06 -32.62 -12.29
N ARG A 538 21.27 -32.22 -11.90
CA ARG A 538 22.45 -33.09 -11.83
C ARG A 538 22.87 -33.22 -10.38
N SER A 539 22.92 -34.45 -9.89
CA SER A 539 23.41 -34.71 -8.54
C SER A 539 24.91 -34.51 -8.43
N GLY A 540 25.34 -34.08 -7.24
CA GLY A 540 26.74 -34.00 -6.86
C GLY A 540 27.11 -34.97 -5.76
N THR A 541 27.93 -34.49 -4.83
CA THR A 541 28.37 -35.22 -3.64
C THR A 541 27.18 -35.85 -2.90
N GLY A 542 27.30 -37.13 -2.56
CA GLY A 542 26.23 -37.88 -1.88
C GLY A 542 25.00 -38.20 -2.74
N GLY A 543 25.04 -37.96 -4.05
CA GLY A 543 23.90 -38.16 -4.94
C GLY A 543 22.81 -37.09 -4.79
N ILE A 544 23.12 -35.97 -4.14
CA ILE A 544 22.17 -34.90 -3.84
C ILE A 544 22.08 -33.95 -5.03
N VAL A 545 20.85 -33.64 -5.45
CA VAL A 545 20.57 -32.56 -6.41
C VAL A 545 20.33 -31.27 -5.62
N PRO A 546 21.03 -30.17 -5.90
CA PRO A 546 20.77 -28.90 -5.23
C PRO A 546 19.34 -28.41 -5.47
N ASN A 547 18.73 -27.80 -4.46
CA ASN A 547 17.34 -27.40 -4.48
C ASN A 547 17.22 -25.89 -4.72
N ALA A 548 16.66 -25.50 -5.87
CA ALA A 548 16.37 -24.10 -6.17
C ALA A 548 15.11 -23.63 -5.43
N ILE A 549 15.13 -22.39 -4.96
CA ILE A 549 14.05 -21.73 -4.23
C ILE A 549 13.80 -20.37 -4.90
N ALA A 550 12.61 -20.16 -5.41
CA ALA A 550 12.15 -18.90 -5.96
C ALA A 550 10.66 -18.78 -5.63
N ILE A 551 10.29 -17.80 -4.82
CA ILE A 551 8.91 -17.68 -4.28
C ILE A 551 8.34 -16.27 -4.38
N GLU A 552 9.19 -15.28 -4.63
CA GLU A 552 8.79 -13.87 -4.71
C GLU A 552 8.14 -13.57 -6.07
N PRO A 553 7.30 -12.52 -6.17
CA PRO A 553 6.70 -12.17 -7.43
C PRO A 553 7.73 -11.59 -8.41
N PRO A 554 7.83 -12.11 -9.65
CA PRO A 554 8.54 -11.47 -10.75
C PRO A 554 7.74 -10.27 -11.30
N LEU A 555 7.37 -9.36 -10.41
CA LEU A 555 6.66 -8.13 -10.74
C LEU A 555 7.62 -7.17 -11.45
N VAL A 556 7.19 -6.58 -12.56
CA VAL A 556 7.93 -5.51 -13.27
C VAL A 556 8.24 -4.35 -12.30
N GLY A 557 9.43 -3.79 -12.40
CA GLY A 557 9.91 -2.76 -11.46
C GLY A 557 10.22 -3.28 -10.04
N ASN A 558 10.13 -4.59 -9.77
CA ASN A 558 10.49 -5.12 -8.44
C ASN A 558 12.01 -5.01 -8.22
N PRO A 559 12.50 -4.18 -7.27
CA PRO A 559 13.93 -4.01 -7.06
C PRO A 559 14.60 -5.23 -6.43
N SER A 560 13.80 -6.14 -5.85
CA SER A 560 14.28 -7.30 -5.10
C SER A 560 13.39 -8.51 -5.40
N PHE A 561 13.79 -9.29 -6.41
CA PHE A 561 13.31 -10.63 -6.73
C PHE A 561 14.41 -11.63 -6.36
N THR A 562 14.25 -12.28 -5.22
CA THR A 562 15.27 -13.18 -4.67
C THR A 562 15.11 -14.60 -5.17
N VAL A 563 16.21 -15.12 -5.72
CA VAL A 563 16.37 -16.54 -6.06
C VAL A 563 17.46 -17.14 -5.17
N ALA A 564 17.20 -18.34 -4.69
CA ALA A 564 18.06 -19.00 -3.72
C ALA A 564 18.26 -20.48 -4.04
N ILE A 565 19.21 -21.08 -3.35
CA ILE A 565 19.58 -22.49 -3.44
C ILE A 565 19.86 -23.05 -2.05
N SER A 566 19.53 -24.33 -1.86
CA SER A 566 19.96 -25.14 -0.72
C SER A 566 20.54 -26.48 -1.19
N SER A 567 21.14 -27.24 -0.27
CA SER A 567 21.62 -28.60 -0.53
C SER A 567 22.75 -28.69 -1.57
N GLY A 568 23.49 -27.59 -1.80
CA GLY A 568 24.80 -27.62 -2.46
C GLY A 568 25.94 -27.93 -1.49
N ASN A 569 27.18 -27.87 -1.97
CA ASN A 569 28.36 -28.03 -1.10
C ASN A 569 28.65 -26.73 -0.35
N ALA A 570 28.84 -26.83 0.97
CA ALA A 570 29.27 -25.70 1.80
C ALA A 570 30.60 -25.11 1.28
N GLY A 571 30.71 -23.79 1.19
CA GLY A 571 31.89 -23.08 0.71
C GLY A 571 32.10 -23.13 -0.80
N ALA A 572 31.24 -23.83 -1.55
CA ALA A 572 31.34 -23.89 -3.01
C ALA A 572 30.86 -22.59 -3.66
N ASN A 573 31.45 -22.24 -4.80
CA ASN A 573 30.91 -21.22 -5.69
C ASN A 573 29.71 -21.79 -6.43
N ALA A 574 28.59 -21.07 -6.38
CA ALA A 574 27.38 -21.37 -7.12
C ALA A 574 27.07 -20.23 -8.09
N VAL A 575 26.71 -20.56 -9.33
CA VAL A 575 26.32 -19.60 -10.36
C VAL A 575 24.86 -19.83 -10.68
N VAL A 576 24.03 -18.80 -10.58
CA VAL A 576 22.69 -18.82 -11.16
C VAL A 576 22.75 -18.24 -12.57
N VAL A 577 22.16 -18.97 -13.52
CA VAL A 577 21.97 -18.49 -14.90
C VAL A 577 20.47 -18.46 -15.14
N ILE A 578 19.97 -17.31 -15.59
CA ILE A 578 18.57 -17.08 -15.98
C ILE A 578 18.56 -16.61 -17.42
N ASP A 579 17.81 -17.33 -18.26
CA ASP A 579 17.78 -17.14 -19.71
C ASP A 579 16.35 -17.30 -20.26
N ALA A 580 16.11 -16.83 -21.49
CA ALA A 580 14.86 -16.94 -22.23
C ALA A 580 14.57 -18.38 -22.70
N ALA A 581 15.54 -19.29 -22.57
CA ALA A 581 15.39 -20.74 -22.78
C ALA A 581 16.05 -21.52 -21.63
N ASP A 582 15.67 -22.79 -21.42
CA ASP A 582 16.29 -23.63 -20.37
C ASP A 582 17.84 -23.66 -20.54
N PRO A 583 18.61 -23.13 -19.57
CA PRO A 583 20.08 -23.14 -19.61
C PRO A 583 20.69 -24.55 -19.63
N GLY A 584 19.89 -25.56 -19.27
CA GLY A 584 20.21 -26.98 -19.42
C GLY A 584 21.20 -27.53 -18.40
N VAL A 585 21.45 -28.84 -18.49
CA VAL A 585 22.39 -29.59 -17.63
C VAL A 585 23.60 -30.06 -18.46
N GLY A 586 24.09 -29.22 -19.37
CA GLY A 586 25.18 -29.53 -20.31
C GLY A 586 26.56 -29.73 -19.66
N ALA A 587 27.58 -29.99 -20.48
CA ALA A 587 28.94 -30.27 -19.99
C ALA A 587 29.65 -29.03 -19.40
N THR A 588 29.17 -27.82 -19.70
CA THR A 588 29.73 -26.55 -19.22
C THR A 588 28.65 -25.69 -18.59
N ILE A 589 29.05 -24.80 -17.68
CA ILE A 589 28.17 -23.74 -17.16
C ILE A 589 28.03 -22.69 -18.27
N PRO A 590 26.80 -22.26 -18.62
CA PRO A 590 26.61 -21.18 -19.59
C PRO A 590 27.40 -19.91 -19.23
N ALA A 591 28.04 -19.32 -20.24
CA ALA A 591 28.86 -18.13 -20.08
C ALA A 591 28.03 -16.86 -19.84
N THR A 592 26.79 -16.85 -20.34
CA THR A 592 25.84 -15.74 -20.27
C THR A 592 24.47 -16.25 -19.84
N GLY A 593 23.62 -15.34 -19.38
CA GLY A 593 22.18 -15.55 -19.26
C GLY A 593 21.50 -14.29 -19.80
N SER A 594 20.54 -14.43 -20.72
CA SER A 594 19.88 -13.28 -21.35
C SER A 594 19.13 -12.37 -20.36
N PHE A 595 18.76 -12.88 -19.18
CA PHE A 595 18.20 -12.07 -18.10
C PHE A 595 19.22 -11.77 -17.00
N ALA A 596 19.84 -12.82 -16.43
CA ALA A 596 20.80 -12.63 -15.35
C ALA A 596 21.81 -13.78 -15.28
N ARG A 597 23.04 -13.44 -14.86
CA ARG A 597 24.05 -14.42 -14.44
C ARG A 597 24.76 -13.88 -13.20
N GLN A 598 24.48 -14.47 -12.05
CA GLN A 598 25.04 -14.03 -10.77
C GLN A 598 25.76 -15.17 -10.05
N THR A 599 26.68 -14.81 -9.17
CA THR A 599 27.46 -15.79 -8.37
C THR A 599 27.16 -15.59 -6.89
N ALA A 600 27.05 -16.70 -6.16
CA ALA A 600 26.96 -16.73 -4.71
C ALA A 600 27.96 -17.75 -4.14
N VAL A 601 28.47 -17.48 -2.95
CA VAL A 601 29.27 -18.46 -2.19
C VAL A 601 28.33 -19.16 -1.21
N LEU A 602 28.28 -20.49 -1.29
CA LEU A 602 27.39 -21.26 -0.44
C LEU A 602 27.91 -21.32 1.00
N THR A 603 26.99 -21.26 1.95
CA THR A 603 27.24 -21.34 3.39
C THR A 603 26.54 -22.56 3.99
N GLY A 604 27.00 -23.05 5.15
CA GLY A 604 26.30 -24.07 5.93
C GLY A 604 25.83 -25.27 5.09
N GLY A 605 24.60 -25.75 5.27
CA GLY A 605 23.97 -26.84 4.49
C GLY A 605 23.74 -26.56 2.99
N GLY A 606 24.66 -25.86 2.32
CA GLY A 606 24.64 -25.58 0.90
C GLY A 606 23.75 -24.43 0.49
N PHE A 607 23.61 -23.42 1.34
CA PHE A 607 22.69 -22.29 1.17
C PHE A 607 23.37 -21.09 0.51
N GLY A 608 22.72 -20.52 -0.49
CA GLY A 608 23.11 -19.24 -1.11
C GLY A 608 21.92 -18.56 -1.77
N SER A 609 21.93 -17.23 -1.83
CA SER A 609 20.87 -16.47 -2.50
C SER A 609 21.46 -15.25 -3.22
N VAL A 610 20.72 -14.76 -4.20
CA VAL A 610 20.96 -13.47 -4.84
C VAL A 610 19.62 -12.75 -4.99
N SER A 611 19.61 -11.44 -4.77
CA SER A 611 18.46 -10.60 -5.08
C SER A 611 18.70 -9.93 -6.43
N LEU A 612 17.70 -10.00 -7.32
CA LEU A 612 17.76 -9.47 -8.68
C LEU A 612 16.72 -8.37 -8.81
N SER A 613 17.05 -7.28 -9.49
CA SER A 613 16.02 -6.32 -9.88
C SER A 613 15.34 -6.80 -11.16
N ILE A 614 14.00 -6.76 -11.18
CA ILE A 614 13.22 -6.87 -12.41
C ILE A 614 13.09 -5.44 -12.95
N PRO A 615 13.67 -5.11 -14.13
CA PRO A 615 13.57 -3.77 -14.70
C PRO A 615 12.13 -3.33 -14.88
N ASP A 616 11.87 -2.03 -14.78
CA ASP A 616 10.53 -1.45 -14.95
C ASP A 616 10.18 -1.25 -16.44
N GLU A 617 10.20 -2.36 -17.18
CA GLU A 617 10.14 -2.34 -18.64
C GLU A 617 8.89 -3.06 -19.15
N ALA A 618 8.03 -2.35 -19.86
CA ALA A 618 6.81 -2.92 -20.45
C ALA A 618 7.12 -4.09 -21.39
N SER A 619 8.29 -4.08 -22.04
CA SER A 619 8.75 -5.14 -22.94
C SER A 619 8.95 -6.50 -22.24
N LEU A 620 9.23 -6.50 -20.92
CA LEU A 620 9.41 -7.73 -20.14
C LEU A 620 8.10 -8.40 -19.76
N VAL A 621 6.99 -7.64 -19.68
CA VAL A 621 5.70 -8.16 -19.22
C VAL A 621 5.21 -9.27 -20.15
N GLY A 622 4.92 -10.43 -19.56
CA GLY A 622 4.52 -11.64 -20.28
C GLY A 622 5.68 -12.52 -20.77
N GLN A 623 6.93 -12.05 -20.69
CA GLN A 623 8.10 -12.88 -21.01
C GLN A 623 8.33 -13.93 -19.92
N THR A 624 8.67 -15.14 -20.35
CA THR A 624 8.98 -16.26 -19.46
C THR A 624 10.48 -16.55 -19.46
N PHE A 625 11.05 -16.67 -18.27
CA PHE A 625 12.46 -16.93 -18.06
C PHE A 625 12.68 -18.25 -17.32
N TYR A 626 13.86 -18.82 -17.56
CA TYR A 626 14.25 -20.16 -17.14
C TYR A 626 15.59 -20.07 -16.40
N GLY A 627 15.61 -20.53 -15.16
CA GLY A 627 16.75 -20.42 -14.28
C GLY A 627 17.28 -21.75 -13.75
N ARG A 628 18.59 -21.86 -13.63
CA ARG A 628 19.28 -22.97 -12.96
C ARG A 628 20.46 -22.47 -12.14
N TRP A 629 20.71 -23.15 -11.03
CA TRP A 629 21.92 -23.01 -10.26
C TRP A 629 22.93 -24.10 -10.62
N TYR A 630 24.18 -23.71 -10.78
CA TYR A 630 25.33 -24.57 -11.04
C TYR A 630 26.29 -24.45 -9.86
N VAL A 631 26.50 -25.52 -9.11
CA VAL A 631 27.31 -25.51 -7.88
C VAL A 631 28.59 -26.27 -8.11
N THR A 632 29.72 -25.64 -7.83
CA THR A 632 31.04 -26.28 -7.92
C THR A 632 31.08 -27.54 -7.04
N ASP A 633 31.33 -28.69 -7.64
CA ASP A 633 31.30 -29.99 -6.97
C ASP A 633 32.20 -30.99 -7.70
N PRO A 634 33.42 -31.25 -7.20
CA PRO A 634 34.36 -32.18 -7.82
C PRO A 634 33.84 -33.62 -7.94
N ALA A 635 32.85 -34.03 -7.15
CA ALA A 635 32.26 -35.37 -7.23
C ALA A 635 31.13 -35.46 -8.27
N ALA A 636 30.62 -34.33 -8.74
CA ALA A 636 29.62 -34.29 -9.80
C ALA A 636 30.25 -34.48 -11.19
N SER A 637 29.47 -34.98 -12.15
CA SER A 637 29.93 -35.00 -13.54
C SER A 637 30.22 -33.58 -14.04
N ASN A 638 31.31 -33.42 -14.78
CA ASN A 638 31.86 -32.14 -15.25
C ASN A 638 32.28 -31.16 -14.13
N GLY A 639 32.40 -31.60 -12.87
CA GLY A 639 32.91 -30.80 -11.76
C GLY A 639 31.90 -29.82 -11.14
N PHE A 640 30.61 -29.96 -11.45
CA PHE A 640 29.54 -29.17 -10.84
C PHE A 640 28.20 -29.94 -10.83
N SER A 641 27.43 -29.74 -9.76
CA SER A 641 26.02 -30.18 -9.66
C SER A 641 25.09 -29.08 -10.18
N VAL A 642 23.85 -29.45 -10.54
CA VAL A 642 22.89 -28.52 -11.15
C VAL A 642 21.53 -28.67 -10.51
N SER A 643 20.90 -27.56 -10.12
CA SER A 643 19.55 -27.60 -9.60
C SER A 643 18.54 -28.06 -10.64
N ARG A 644 17.34 -28.39 -10.16
CA ARG A 644 16.15 -28.40 -11.02
C ARG A 644 15.90 -27.01 -11.62
N LEU A 645 15.14 -26.99 -12.70
CA LEU A 645 14.75 -25.77 -13.41
C LEU A 645 13.76 -24.98 -12.55
N PHE A 646 13.96 -23.68 -12.40
CA PHE A 646 12.92 -22.78 -11.94
C PHE A 646 12.46 -21.90 -13.10
N THR A 647 11.16 -21.69 -13.23
CA THR A 647 10.55 -20.92 -14.33
C THR A 647 9.63 -19.86 -13.76
N PHE A 648 9.68 -18.66 -14.33
CA PHE A 648 8.79 -17.56 -13.94
C PHE A 648 8.44 -16.70 -15.14
N THR A 649 7.30 -16.03 -15.08
CA THR A 649 6.82 -15.10 -16.10
C THR A 649 6.70 -13.73 -15.48
N VAL A 650 7.35 -12.72 -16.06
CA VAL A 650 7.26 -11.34 -15.57
C VAL A 650 5.84 -10.82 -15.81
N PHE A 651 5.28 -10.13 -14.82
CA PHE A 651 3.92 -9.57 -14.90
C PHE A 651 3.84 -8.20 -14.23
N GLY A 652 2.69 -7.55 -14.35
CA GLY A 652 2.42 -6.24 -13.80
C GLY A 652 2.22 -5.22 -14.90
N GLU A 653 2.17 -3.95 -14.52
CA GLU A 653 2.15 -2.82 -15.43
C GLU A 653 3.42 -2.04 -15.15
N ALA A 654 4.25 -1.85 -16.18
CA ALA A 654 5.44 -1.03 -16.03
C ALA A 654 5.01 0.40 -15.75
N SER A 655 5.82 1.17 -15.02
CA SER A 655 5.62 2.61 -14.95
C SER A 655 5.57 3.14 -16.38
N VAL A 656 4.58 3.98 -16.68
CA VAL A 656 4.75 4.91 -17.80
C VAL A 656 6.00 5.70 -17.45
N PRO A 657 7.01 5.80 -18.33
CA PRO A 657 8.19 6.62 -18.05
C PRO A 657 7.70 7.98 -17.57
N GLN A 658 7.80 8.23 -16.26
CA GLN A 658 7.60 9.57 -15.77
C GLN A 658 8.79 10.33 -16.31
N ASN A 659 8.54 11.42 -17.02
CA ASN A 659 9.59 12.39 -17.29
C ASN A 659 10.28 12.65 -15.94
N ALA A 660 11.52 12.19 -15.78
CA ALA A 660 12.23 12.29 -14.51
C ALA A 660 12.06 13.71 -13.99
N ALA A 661 11.75 13.88 -12.70
CA ALA A 661 11.59 15.19 -12.12
C ALA A 661 12.88 15.98 -12.41
N HIS A 662 12.80 16.94 -13.34
CA HIS A 662 13.97 17.73 -13.72
C HIS A 662 14.46 18.47 -12.47
N MET A 663 15.79 18.49 -12.27
CA MET A 663 16.45 18.99 -11.05
C MET A 663 16.32 18.09 -9.81
N ASP A 664 16.14 16.78 -9.97
CA ASP A 664 16.38 15.79 -8.91
C ASP A 664 17.87 15.42 -8.83
N PHE A 665 18.62 15.99 -7.88
CA PHE A 665 20.07 15.73 -7.75
C PHE A 665 20.40 14.53 -6.86
N ASP A 666 19.42 13.96 -6.14
CA ASP A 666 19.66 12.84 -5.21
C ASP A 666 19.00 11.52 -5.64
N GLY A 667 18.11 11.57 -6.63
CA GLY A 667 17.43 10.44 -7.27
C GLY A 667 16.21 9.96 -6.49
N ASP A 668 15.57 10.84 -5.71
CA ASP A 668 14.39 10.49 -4.90
C ASP A 668 13.04 10.67 -5.64
N GLY A 669 13.09 11.09 -6.90
CA GLY A 669 11.94 11.33 -7.75
C GLY A 669 11.29 12.70 -7.53
N LYS A 670 11.95 13.64 -6.85
CA LYS A 670 11.44 14.99 -6.62
C LYS A 670 12.41 16.05 -7.13
N THR A 671 11.86 17.16 -7.60
CA THR A 671 12.61 18.37 -7.89
C THR A 671 13.21 18.94 -6.60
N ASP A 672 14.54 19.07 -6.58
CA ASP A 672 15.26 19.76 -5.51
C ASP A 672 15.17 21.28 -5.64
N ILE A 673 15.16 21.98 -4.50
CA ILE A 673 15.27 23.44 -4.51
C ILE A 673 16.71 23.82 -4.77
N GLY A 674 16.99 24.55 -5.86
CA GLY A 674 18.35 25.01 -6.14
C GLY A 674 18.44 26.40 -6.76
N ILE A 675 19.60 27.05 -6.56
CA ILE A 675 19.96 28.33 -7.16
C ILE A 675 21.34 28.29 -7.82
N PHE A 676 21.53 29.16 -8.82
CA PHE A 676 22.82 29.47 -9.41
C PHE A 676 23.19 30.94 -9.16
N ARG A 677 24.31 31.15 -8.48
CA ARG A 677 24.86 32.47 -8.17
C ARG A 677 25.81 32.91 -9.28
N ARG A 678 25.25 33.59 -10.28
CA ARG A 678 25.97 34.00 -11.50
C ARG A 678 27.30 34.74 -11.23
N PRO A 679 27.40 35.77 -10.37
CA PRO A 679 28.64 36.56 -10.27
C PRO A 679 29.90 35.75 -9.93
N VAL A 680 29.73 34.58 -9.31
CA VAL A 680 30.83 33.70 -8.89
C VAL A 680 30.74 32.29 -9.51
N GLY A 681 29.75 32.01 -10.35
CA GLY A 681 29.57 30.69 -10.99
C GLY A 681 29.31 29.55 -10.01
N GLN A 682 28.51 29.80 -8.96
CA GLN A 682 28.33 28.84 -7.86
C GLN A 682 26.93 28.20 -7.88
N TRP A 683 26.88 26.88 -7.77
CA TRP A 683 25.67 26.08 -7.62
C TRP A 683 25.35 25.87 -6.14
N TRP A 684 24.06 25.91 -5.82
CA TRP A 684 23.52 25.57 -4.51
C TRP A 684 22.23 24.79 -4.70
N TYR A 685 22.05 23.67 -4.01
CA TYR A 685 20.77 22.97 -3.97
C TYR A 685 20.54 22.26 -2.64
N LEU A 686 19.27 22.03 -2.35
CA LEU A 686 18.77 21.48 -1.10
C LEU A 686 18.04 20.18 -1.43
N GLN A 687 18.62 19.06 -1.02
CA GLN A 687 18.12 17.72 -1.29
C GLN A 687 16.76 17.49 -0.61
N SER A 688 15.78 17.08 -1.39
CA SER A 688 14.40 16.74 -1.00
C SER A 688 14.36 15.60 0.03
N SER A 689 15.18 14.55 -0.14
CA SER A 689 15.15 13.35 0.70
C SER A 689 15.84 13.55 2.06
N SER A 690 16.95 14.27 2.07
CA SER A 690 17.87 14.37 3.21
C SER A 690 17.85 15.74 3.90
N GLY A 691 17.37 16.78 3.21
CA GLY A 691 17.49 18.16 3.62
C GLY A 691 18.92 18.70 3.55
N GLU A 692 19.86 17.96 2.97
CA GLU A 692 21.25 18.36 2.89
C GLU A 692 21.44 19.50 1.88
N ASN A 693 22.18 20.53 2.31
CA ASN A 693 22.50 21.69 1.47
C ASN A 693 23.87 21.51 0.81
N ARG A 694 23.90 21.42 -0.51
CA ARG A 694 25.11 21.30 -1.33
C ARG A 694 25.46 22.64 -1.96
N ALA A 695 26.76 22.97 -1.97
CA ALA A 695 27.25 24.20 -2.57
C ALA A 695 28.67 24.03 -3.11
N PHE A 696 28.90 24.36 -4.38
CA PHE A 696 30.22 24.28 -5.02
C PHE A 696 30.28 25.19 -6.25
N GLN A 697 31.50 25.51 -6.68
CA GLN A 697 31.74 26.33 -7.86
C GLN A 697 31.93 25.45 -9.09
N PHE A 698 31.09 25.63 -10.10
CA PHE A 698 31.18 24.95 -11.39
C PHE A 698 30.55 25.83 -12.48
N GLY A 699 31.36 26.75 -13.02
CA GLY A 699 30.95 27.74 -14.02
C GLY A 699 31.52 29.13 -13.75
N ASP A 700 31.10 30.08 -14.58
CA ASP A 700 31.39 31.51 -14.49
C ASP A 700 30.13 32.37 -14.66
N SER A 701 30.30 33.70 -14.73
CA SER A 701 29.18 34.65 -14.79
C SER A 701 28.43 34.75 -16.11
N LEU A 702 29.05 34.27 -17.20
CA LEU A 702 28.48 34.32 -18.56
C LEU A 702 27.97 32.95 -19.02
N ASP A 703 28.32 31.90 -18.30
CA ASP A 703 27.82 30.55 -18.54
C ASP A 703 26.28 30.48 -18.42
N ARG A 704 25.68 29.63 -19.26
CA ARG A 704 24.26 29.29 -19.22
C ARG A 704 24.11 27.94 -18.53
N ILE A 705 23.18 27.83 -17.58
CA ILE A 705 22.90 26.59 -16.87
C ILE A 705 22.01 25.69 -17.75
N VAL A 706 22.35 24.40 -17.83
CA VAL A 706 21.65 23.40 -18.63
C VAL A 706 21.71 22.01 -17.96
N PRO A 707 21.37 21.90 -16.66
CA PRO A 707 21.44 20.63 -15.95
C PRO A 707 20.36 19.66 -16.47
N ALA A 708 20.72 18.39 -16.56
CA ALA A 708 19.88 17.27 -17.01
C ALA A 708 20.62 15.96 -16.70
N ASP A 709 19.99 14.79 -16.88
CA ASP A 709 20.66 13.50 -16.71
C ASP A 709 21.42 13.09 -17.99
N TYR A 710 22.68 13.50 -18.13
CA TYR A 710 23.51 13.17 -19.31
C TYR A 710 24.18 11.80 -19.22
N THR A 711 24.10 11.12 -18.07
CA THR A 711 24.78 9.84 -17.84
C THR A 711 23.81 8.65 -17.77
N GLY A 712 22.51 8.92 -17.63
CA GLY A 712 21.44 7.94 -17.57
C GLY A 712 21.36 7.25 -16.21
N ASP A 713 21.82 7.93 -15.15
CA ASP A 713 21.83 7.41 -13.79
C ASP A 713 20.57 7.78 -12.98
N ALA A 714 19.60 8.37 -13.66
CA ALA A 714 18.34 8.91 -13.12
C ALA A 714 18.53 10.06 -12.12
N LYS A 715 19.68 10.74 -12.17
CA LYS A 715 19.94 11.96 -11.40
C LYS A 715 20.31 13.11 -12.31
N THR A 716 19.98 14.31 -11.86
CA THR A 716 20.37 15.53 -12.56
C THR A 716 21.88 15.74 -12.44
N ASP A 717 22.57 15.74 -13.57
CA ASP A 717 23.94 16.20 -13.67
C ASP A 717 24.01 17.72 -13.65
N VAL A 718 25.10 18.25 -13.09
CA VAL A 718 25.34 19.68 -13.06
C VAL A 718 26.03 20.09 -14.35
N ALA A 719 25.36 20.88 -15.18
CA ALA A 719 25.91 21.25 -16.48
C ALA A 719 25.77 22.74 -16.81
N ILE A 720 26.80 23.23 -17.50
CA ILE A 720 26.86 24.59 -18.05
C ILE A 720 27.25 24.58 -19.53
N TRP A 721 26.77 25.58 -20.26
CA TRP A 721 27.21 25.89 -21.62
C TRP A 721 27.88 27.26 -21.64
N ARG A 722 29.10 27.32 -22.15
CA ARG A 722 29.92 28.54 -22.20
C ARG A 722 29.81 29.23 -23.56
N PRO A 723 29.13 30.38 -23.66
CA PRO A 723 28.90 31.04 -24.95
C PRO A 723 30.19 31.45 -25.66
N SER A 724 31.19 31.91 -24.91
CA SER A 724 32.48 32.37 -25.46
C SER A 724 33.30 31.27 -26.13
N LEU A 725 33.00 30.00 -25.82
CA LEU A 725 33.66 28.82 -26.40
C LEU A 725 32.73 28.00 -27.31
N GLY A 726 31.40 28.15 -27.16
CA GLY A 726 30.45 27.22 -27.77
C GLY A 726 30.58 25.80 -27.20
N GLU A 727 30.93 25.67 -25.92
CA GLU A 727 31.33 24.41 -25.30
C GLU A 727 30.44 24.05 -24.11
N TRP A 728 30.05 22.77 -24.04
CA TRP A 728 29.30 22.18 -22.92
C TRP A 728 30.26 21.59 -21.90
N PHE A 729 29.96 21.76 -20.61
CA PHE A 729 30.69 21.17 -19.50
C PHE A 729 29.69 20.45 -18.57
N ILE A 730 29.88 19.16 -18.39
CA ILE A 730 28.98 18.28 -17.63
C ILE A 730 29.76 17.72 -16.44
N LEU A 731 29.31 18.03 -15.23
CA LEU A 731 29.79 17.45 -13.98
C LEU A 731 28.84 16.33 -13.56
N ARG A 732 29.41 15.13 -13.52
CA ARG A 732 28.71 13.85 -13.37
C ARG A 732 28.21 13.63 -11.94
N SER A 733 26.94 13.24 -11.79
CA SER A 733 26.26 12.95 -10.53
C SER A 733 26.84 11.73 -9.81
N GLU A 734 27.31 10.72 -10.55
CA GLU A 734 27.74 9.43 -10.01
C GLU A 734 29.11 9.48 -9.31
N ASP A 735 30.00 10.38 -9.75
CA ASP A 735 31.37 10.44 -9.24
C ASP A 735 32.05 11.83 -9.18
N TYR A 736 31.33 12.90 -9.53
CA TYR A 736 31.80 14.30 -9.50
C TYR A 736 33.04 14.60 -10.35
N SER A 737 33.38 13.74 -11.31
CA SER A 737 34.27 14.12 -12.40
C SER A 737 33.51 14.86 -13.48
N PHE A 738 34.20 15.57 -14.38
CA PHE A 738 33.53 16.30 -15.46
C PHE A 738 34.18 16.02 -16.81
N TYR A 739 33.38 16.21 -17.86
CA TYR A 739 33.84 16.18 -19.25
C TYR A 739 33.26 17.38 -20.01
N SER A 740 33.90 17.74 -21.13
CA SER A 740 33.46 18.85 -21.99
C SER A 740 33.56 18.51 -23.47
N TYR A 741 32.74 19.18 -24.28
CA TYR A 741 32.79 19.04 -25.74
C TYR A 741 32.21 20.28 -26.45
N PRO A 742 32.78 20.65 -27.63
CA PRO A 742 32.30 21.79 -28.39
C PRO A 742 31.02 21.44 -29.14
N PHE A 743 29.93 22.15 -28.86
CA PHE A 743 28.67 22.03 -29.57
C PHE A 743 27.87 23.33 -29.49
N GLY A 744 27.93 24.11 -30.58
CA GLY A 744 27.23 25.38 -30.75
C GLY A 744 28.18 26.57 -30.94
N ASN A 745 27.60 27.75 -31.11
CA ASN A 745 28.30 29.02 -31.30
C ASN A 745 27.73 30.10 -30.38
N ASP A 746 28.51 31.16 -30.15
CA ASP A 746 28.03 32.33 -29.42
C ASP A 746 26.74 32.89 -30.06
N GLY A 747 25.76 33.20 -29.22
CA GLY A 747 24.40 33.60 -29.63
C GLY A 747 23.40 32.46 -29.81
N ASP A 748 23.82 31.18 -29.82
CA ASP A 748 22.90 30.05 -29.79
C ASP A 748 22.22 29.92 -28.40
N VAL A 749 21.07 29.24 -28.33
CA VAL A 749 20.31 28.96 -27.10
C VAL A 749 20.43 27.48 -26.76
N PRO A 750 21.16 27.10 -25.68
CA PRO A 750 21.36 25.71 -25.31
C PRO A 750 20.15 25.17 -24.53
N ILE A 751 19.74 23.94 -24.84
CA ILE A 751 18.61 23.22 -24.23
C ILE A 751 18.99 21.74 -24.13
N ALA A 752 18.59 21.05 -23.06
CA ALA A 752 18.81 19.63 -22.88
C ALA A 752 17.48 18.92 -22.65
N ALA A 753 17.29 17.78 -23.32
CA ALA A 753 16.14 16.88 -23.21
C ALA A 753 16.47 15.56 -23.91
N ASP A 754 15.74 14.49 -23.62
CA ASP A 754 15.90 13.19 -24.29
C ASP A 754 15.04 13.15 -25.57
N PHE A 755 15.63 13.36 -26.75
CA PHE A 755 14.90 13.42 -28.02
C PHE A 755 14.78 12.05 -28.70
N ASP A 756 15.47 11.02 -28.21
CA ASP A 756 15.45 9.68 -28.81
C ASP A 756 14.97 8.55 -27.89
N ASN A 757 14.61 8.89 -26.64
CA ASN A 757 14.06 8.03 -25.60
C ASN A 757 15.04 6.91 -25.23
N ASP A 758 16.31 7.27 -25.02
CA ASP A 758 17.35 6.35 -24.55
C ASP A 758 17.66 6.48 -23.05
N GLY A 759 16.93 7.36 -22.35
CA GLY A 759 17.06 7.61 -20.93
C GLY A 759 18.23 8.54 -20.58
N GLN A 760 18.91 9.12 -21.57
CA GLN A 760 19.93 10.15 -21.40
C GLN A 760 19.51 11.44 -22.07
N ALA A 761 19.84 12.56 -21.43
CA ALA A 761 19.62 13.87 -22.00
C ALA A 761 20.57 14.13 -23.18
N ASP A 762 20.00 14.57 -24.29
CA ASP A 762 20.73 15.06 -25.44
C ASP A 762 21.09 16.53 -25.30
N SER A 763 22.14 16.95 -26.00
CA SER A 763 22.48 18.36 -26.12
C SER A 763 21.87 18.98 -27.36
N ALA A 764 21.02 19.99 -27.18
CA ALA A 764 20.43 20.76 -28.26
C ALA A 764 20.86 22.23 -28.22
N ILE A 765 20.99 22.83 -29.40
CA ILE A 765 21.10 24.28 -29.55
C ILE A 765 20.07 24.80 -30.55
N TYR A 766 19.38 25.87 -30.18
CA TYR A 766 18.56 26.65 -31.10
C TYR A 766 19.34 27.87 -31.57
N ARG A 767 19.52 28.01 -32.88
CA ARG A 767 20.17 29.16 -33.51
C ARG A 767 19.12 30.19 -33.95
N PRO A 768 18.97 31.33 -33.23
CA PRO A 768 17.91 32.29 -33.53
C PRO A 768 18.09 32.98 -34.88
N THR A 769 19.33 33.10 -35.37
CA THR A 769 19.64 33.78 -36.64
C THR A 769 19.18 33.02 -37.87
N SER A 770 18.97 31.70 -37.77
CA SER A 770 18.52 30.84 -38.86
C SER A 770 17.27 30.02 -38.52
N SER A 771 16.72 30.18 -37.31
CA SER A 771 15.61 29.37 -36.78
C SER A 771 15.88 27.87 -36.92
N THR A 772 17.09 27.44 -36.55
CA THR A 772 17.56 26.07 -36.74
C THR A 772 17.92 25.43 -35.42
N TRP A 773 17.39 24.23 -35.18
CA TRP A 773 17.75 23.33 -34.10
C TRP A 773 18.89 22.42 -34.55
N TYR A 774 19.89 22.25 -33.70
CA TYR A 774 20.90 21.19 -33.83
C TYR A 774 20.83 20.34 -32.56
N ILE A 775 20.54 19.05 -32.71
CA ILE A 775 20.37 18.11 -31.59
C ILE A 775 21.45 17.04 -31.72
N LYS A 776 22.37 16.97 -30.75
CA LYS A 776 23.41 15.96 -30.66
C LYS A 776 22.95 14.86 -29.72
N ARG A 777 22.56 13.73 -30.29
CA ARG A 777 22.06 12.56 -29.56
C ARG A 777 23.14 11.89 -28.72
N SER A 778 22.79 11.49 -27.50
CA SER A 778 23.56 10.62 -26.60
C SER A 778 23.91 9.30 -27.30
N SER A 779 22.94 8.69 -27.99
CA SER A 779 23.07 7.49 -28.81
C SER A 779 23.95 7.66 -30.07
N GLY A 780 24.27 8.91 -30.42
CA GLY A 780 25.14 9.30 -31.52
C GLY A 780 24.42 9.86 -32.74
N GLY A 781 25.07 10.82 -33.40
CA GLY A 781 24.55 11.56 -34.54
C GLY A 781 24.21 13.01 -34.19
N VAL A 782 23.87 13.80 -35.22
CA VAL A 782 23.37 15.18 -35.05
C VAL A 782 22.21 15.39 -36.00
N ASP A 783 21.05 15.74 -35.45
CA ASP A 783 19.88 16.13 -36.23
C ASP A 783 19.89 17.66 -36.43
N ILE A 784 19.53 18.10 -37.64
CA ILE A 784 19.50 19.51 -38.03
C ILE A 784 18.12 19.82 -38.58
N ILE A 785 17.36 20.63 -37.84
CA ILE A 785 15.94 20.87 -38.12
C ILE A 785 15.70 22.37 -38.20
N THR A 786 15.23 22.88 -39.34
CA THR A 786 14.80 24.28 -39.46
C THR A 786 13.34 24.38 -39.06
N PHE A 787 13.06 25.00 -37.91
CA PHE A 787 11.72 25.11 -37.36
C PHE A 787 11.55 26.42 -36.58
N GLY A 788 10.53 27.20 -36.94
CA GLY A 788 10.28 28.53 -36.41
C GLY A 788 10.69 29.67 -37.36
N THR A 789 10.66 30.89 -36.84
CA THR A 789 10.98 32.15 -37.52
C THR A 789 11.76 33.09 -36.60
N ALA A 790 12.30 34.18 -37.15
CA ALA A 790 13.09 35.14 -36.38
C ALA A 790 12.27 35.77 -35.24
N GLY A 791 12.80 35.68 -34.01
CA GLY A 791 12.14 36.19 -32.81
C GLY A 791 11.32 35.15 -32.04
N ASP A 792 11.21 33.93 -32.55
CA ASP A 792 10.59 32.83 -31.80
C ASP A 792 11.53 32.36 -30.66
N GLN A 793 10.93 31.99 -29.53
CA GLN A 793 11.61 31.49 -28.33
C GLN A 793 11.53 29.95 -28.30
N PRO A 794 12.64 29.23 -28.15
CA PRO A 794 12.64 27.78 -28.18
C PRO A 794 12.01 27.17 -26.92
N GLN A 795 11.38 26.01 -27.07
CA GLN A 795 10.75 25.19 -26.03
C GLN A 795 10.93 23.70 -26.37
N VAL A 796 10.87 22.83 -25.36
CA VAL A 796 10.97 21.37 -25.52
C VAL A 796 10.04 20.66 -24.53
N GLY A 797 9.68 19.42 -24.82
CA GLY A 797 8.87 18.55 -23.97
C GLY A 797 8.18 17.47 -24.80
N ASP A 798 7.73 16.37 -24.18
CA ASP A 798 6.95 15.34 -24.86
C ASP A 798 5.48 15.77 -24.98
N TYR A 799 5.06 16.35 -26.11
CA TYR A 799 3.70 16.86 -26.29
C TYR A 799 2.75 15.81 -26.89
N ASP A 800 3.25 14.69 -27.44
CA ASP A 800 2.41 13.63 -28.00
C ASP A 800 2.31 12.36 -27.14
N GLY A 801 3.16 12.23 -26.12
CA GLY A 801 3.19 11.17 -25.13
C GLY A 801 3.92 9.92 -25.61
N ASP A 802 4.88 10.06 -26.54
CA ASP A 802 5.65 8.93 -27.09
C ASP A 802 6.97 8.65 -26.34
N GLY A 803 7.23 9.42 -25.27
CA GLY A 803 8.43 9.34 -24.45
C GLY A 803 9.63 10.06 -25.02
N LYS A 804 9.50 10.76 -26.16
CA LYS A 804 10.57 11.61 -26.71
C LYS A 804 10.23 13.07 -26.51
N ALA A 805 11.27 13.87 -26.23
CA ALA A 805 11.14 15.30 -26.29
C ALA A 805 10.88 15.77 -27.73
N ASP A 806 9.86 16.60 -27.90
CA ASP A 806 9.57 17.32 -29.13
C ASP A 806 10.22 18.71 -29.11
N ILE A 807 10.51 19.24 -30.30
CA ILE A 807 10.89 20.65 -30.44
C ILE A 807 9.65 21.54 -30.59
N ALA A 808 9.64 22.66 -29.88
CA ALA A 808 8.60 23.66 -29.97
C ALA A 808 9.18 25.08 -30.01
N VAL A 809 8.40 26.03 -30.51
CA VAL A 809 8.73 27.45 -30.45
C VAL A 809 7.52 28.27 -30.03
N TYR A 810 7.74 29.21 -29.12
CA TYR A 810 6.76 30.25 -28.78
C TYR A 810 7.06 31.52 -29.56
N ARG A 811 6.09 31.98 -30.34
CA ARG A 811 6.12 33.25 -31.08
C ARG A 811 5.40 34.32 -30.28
N PRO A 812 6.12 35.32 -29.70
CA PRO A 812 5.48 36.32 -28.86
C PRO A 812 4.56 37.28 -29.62
N THR A 813 4.79 37.49 -30.92
CA THR A 813 4.10 38.50 -31.76
C THR A 813 3.53 37.92 -33.05
N GLY A 814 2.66 36.91 -32.94
CA GLY A 814 1.90 36.37 -34.06
C GLY A 814 0.72 37.27 -34.48
N PRO A 815 0.09 36.98 -35.64
CA PRO A 815 -1.05 37.75 -36.17
C PRO A 815 -2.26 37.86 -35.21
N GLY A 816 -2.40 36.91 -34.28
CA GLY A 816 -3.47 36.85 -33.27
C GLY A 816 -3.02 37.00 -31.81
N GLY A 817 -1.75 37.31 -31.53
CA GLY A 817 -1.17 37.29 -30.18
C GLY A 817 -0.01 36.30 -30.08
N GLY A 818 0.20 35.72 -28.89
CA GLY A 818 1.20 34.68 -28.68
C GLY A 818 0.79 33.35 -29.35
N GLU A 819 1.70 32.73 -30.08
CA GLU A 819 1.45 31.45 -30.79
C GLU A 819 2.48 30.40 -30.41
N TRP A 820 2.04 29.18 -30.14
CA TRP A 820 2.88 28.01 -29.95
C TRP A 820 2.90 27.19 -31.23
N TRP A 821 4.07 26.75 -31.64
CA TRP A 821 4.28 25.85 -32.77
C TRP A 821 5.10 24.66 -32.29
N ILE A 822 4.57 23.45 -32.40
CA ILE A 822 5.18 22.22 -31.87
C ILE A 822 5.39 21.25 -33.02
N ASN A 823 6.60 20.74 -33.17
CA ASN A 823 6.93 19.71 -34.15
C ASN A 823 7.11 18.37 -33.44
N ARG A 824 6.03 17.59 -33.43
CA ARG A 824 5.93 16.34 -32.68
C ARG A 824 6.66 15.19 -33.36
N SER A 825 7.41 14.43 -32.59
CA SER A 825 8.27 13.30 -32.95
C SER A 825 7.51 12.24 -33.77
N SER A 826 6.26 11.95 -33.40
CA SER A 826 5.39 10.96 -34.05
C SER A 826 4.11 11.56 -34.65
N GLY A 827 3.70 12.74 -34.20
CA GLY A 827 2.43 13.38 -34.58
C GLY A 827 2.49 14.48 -35.64
N GLY A 828 3.67 14.92 -36.10
CA GLY A 828 3.82 16.06 -37.00
C GLY A 828 3.49 17.42 -36.36
N VAL A 829 3.48 18.49 -37.16
CA VAL A 829 3.42 19.88 -36.65
C VAL A 829 1.99 20.29 -36.24
N VAL A 830 1.87 20.89 -35.05
CA VAL A 830 0.65 21.54 -34.55
C VAL A 830 0.93 22.97 -34.12
N ALA A 831 -0.12 23.79 -34.06
CA ALA A 831 -0.03 25.16 -33.57
C ALA A 831 -1.23 25.50 -32.69
N ALA A 832 -1.00 26.31 -31.66
CA ALA A 832 -2.02 26.82 -30.74
C ALA A 832 -1.85 28.32 -30.52
N GLN A 833 -2.95 29.07 -30.51
CA GLN A 833 -2.93 30.50 -30.14
C GLN A 833 -3.20 30.62 -28.65
N PHE A 834 -2.15 30.86 -27.87
CA PHE A 834 -2.22 30.88 -26.41
C PHE A 834 -1.14 31.80 -25.82
N GLY A 835 -1.57 32.87 -25.16
CA GLY A 835 -0.71 33.87 -24.51
C GLY A 835 -0.55 35.19 -25.27
N VAL A 836 0.24 36.09 -24.70
CA VAL A 836 0.59 37.42 -25.26
C VAL A 836 2.09 37.69 -25.15
N ALA A 837 2.58 38.69 -25.89
CA ALA A 837 4.02 38.96 -26.07
C ALA A 837 4.86 39.12 -24.78
N THR A 838 4.24 39.50 -23.66
CA THR A 838 4.93 39.71 -22.37
C THR A 838 4.91 38.48 -21.46
N ASP A 839 4.20 37.42 -21.85
CA ASP A 839 4.10 36.20 -21.07
C ASP A 839 5.41 35.41 -21.16
N LYS A 840 5.79 34.71 -20.08
CA LYS A 840 6.94 33.81 -20.06
C LYS A 840 6.47 32.41 -20.42
N PRO A 841 6.84 31.83 -21.58
CA PRO A 841 6.43 30.49 -21.96
C PRO A 841 7.08 29.45 -21.05
N ILE A 842 6.30 28.45 -20.64
CA ILE A 842 6.72 27.37 -19.74
C ILE A 842 5.97 26.12 -20.18
N ALA A 843 6.68 25.10 -20.66
CA ALA A 843 6.07 23.83 -21.03
C ALA A 843 6.43 22.76 -19.99
N SER A 844 5.43 22.05 -19.46
CA SER A 844 5.60 20.98 -18.47
C SER A 844 4.28 20.21 -18.27
N ASP A 845 4.29 19.06 -17.61
CA ASP A 845 3.08 18.26 -17.34
C ASP A 845 2.40 18.74 -16.05
N PHE A 846 1.52 19.74 -16.15
CA PHE A 846 0.80 20.33 -15.00
C PHE A 846 -0.46 19.54 -14.63
N THR A 847 -0.94 18.66 -15.52
CA THR A 847 -2.15 17.86 -15.31
C THR A 847 -1.86 16.45 -14.81
N GLY A 848 -0.64 15.96 -14.99
CA GLY A 848 -0.20 14.61 -14.66
C GLY A 848 -0.68 13.56 -15.63
N ASP A 849 -0.93 13.94 -16.90
CA ASP A 849 -1.43 13.03 -17.92
C ASP A 849 -0.30 12.32 -18.68
N GLY A 850 0.96 12.62 -18.34
CA GLY A 850 2.15 12.11 -19.01
C GLY A 850 2.51 12.88 -20.28
N LYS A 851 1.84 14.00 -20.57
CA LYS A 851 2.15 14.87 -21.70
C LYS A 851 2.49 16.28 -21.24
N THR A 852 3.33 16.93 -22.03
CA THR A 852 3.70 18.32 -21.82
C THR A 852 2.51 19.24 -22.14
N ASP A 853 2.03 19.97 -21.14
CA ASP A 853 1.06 21.04 -21.30
C ASP A 853 1.73 22.31 -21.82
N ILE A 854 0.99 23.06 -22.64
CA ILE A 854 1.40 24.39 -23.07
C ILE A 854 1.00 25.38 -21.97
N ALA A 855 1.97 26.05 -21.33
CA ALA A 855 1.66 27.02 -20.30
C ALA A 855 2.49 28.31 -20.41
N PHE A 856 2.06 29.33 -19.65
CA PHE A 856 2.85 30.53 -19.44
C PHE A 856 2.57 31.17 -18.09
N TRP A 857 3.57 31.89 -17.58
CA TRP A 857 3.44 32.76 -16.41
C TRP A 857 3.41 34.23 -16.83
N ARG A 858 2.43 34.98 -16.36
CA ARG A 858 2.24 36.38 -16.70
C ARG A 858 2.84 37.30 -15.64
N PRO A 859 3.91 38.07 -15.96
CA PRO A 859 4.61 38.88 -14.96
C PRO A 859 3.80 40.07 -14.42
N THR A 860 2.80 40.54 -15.17
CA THR A 860 2.02 41.73 -14.81
C THR A 860 1.02 41.49 -13.69
N ASP A 861 0.58 40.25 -13.50
CA ASP A 861 -0.45 39.88 -12.52
C ASP A 861 -0.12 38.62 -11.70
N GLY A 862 0.94 37.88 -12.06
CA GLY A 862 1.37 36.68 -11.34
C GLY A 862 0.54 35.44 -11.61
N TYR A 863 -0.24 35.43 -12.70
CA TYR A 863 -1.07 34.28 -13.06
C TYR A 863 -0.31 33.26 -13.91
N TRP A 864 -0.59 31.99 -13.62
CA TRP A 864 -0.27 30.87 -14.50
C TRP A 864 -1.48 30.55 -15.37
N TYR A 865 -1.23 30.21 -16.63
CA TYR A 865 -2.24 29.77 -17.58
C TYR A 865 -1.76 28.49 -18.24
N ILE A 866 -2.57 27.44 -18.18
CA ILE A 866 -2.23 26.09 -18.61
C ILE A 866 -3.29 25.66 -19.62
N LEU A 867 -2.86 25.41 -20.85
CA LEU A 867 -3.65 24.79 -21.90
C LEU A 867 -3.39 23.29 -21.86
N ARG A 868 -4.45 22.57 -21.51
CA ARG A 868 -4.45 21.15 -21.21
C ARG A 868 -4.22 20.30 -22.45
N SER A 869 -3.27 19.38 -22.36
CA SER A 869 -2.94 18.38 -23.39
C SER A 869 -4.11 17.43 -23.69
N GLU A 870 -4.96 17.12 -22.70
CA GLU A 870 -5.94 16.04 -22.80
C GLU A 870 -7.18 16.42 -23.63
N ASP A 871 -7.60 17.68 -23.55
CA ASP A 871 -8.85 18.16 -24.15
C ASP A 871 -8.77 19.55 -24.81
N GLY A 872 -7.63 20.24 -24.72
CA GLY A 872 -7.42 21.57 -25.29
C GLY A 872 -8.19 22.69 -24.57
N SER A 873 -8.81 22.43 -23.42
CA SER A 873 -9.32 23.47 -22.53
C SER A 873 -8.18 24.14 -21.75
N TYR A 874 -8.41 25.29 -21.13
CA TYR A 874 -7.39 25.92 -20.29
C TYR A 874 -7.93 26.32 -18.93
N PHE A 875 -7.05 26.31 -17.94
CA PHE A 875 -7.30 26.88 -16.62
C PHE A 875 -6.22 27.90 -16.26
N SER A 876 -6.52 28.72 -15.25
CA SER A 876 -5.57 29.72 -14.77
C SER A 876 -5.66 29.86 -13.26
N LEU A 877 -4.54 30.12 -12.61
CA LEU A 877 -4.48 30.31 -11.17
C LEU A 877 -3.51 31.44 -10.79
N PRO A 878 -3.84 32.24 -9.76
CA PRO A 878 -2.93 33.25 -9.23
C PRO A 878 -1.88 32.59 -8.33
N PHE A 879 -0.63 32.52 -8.77
CA PHE A 879 0.45 32.01 -7.91
C PHE A 879 1.77 32.72 -8.21
N GLY A 880 2.10 33.68 -7.33
CA GLY A 880 3.22 34.59 -7.47
C GLY A 880 2.78 36.05 -7.50
N VAL A 881 3.74 36.96 -7.49
CA VAL A 881 3.52 38.40 -7.63
C VAL A 881 4.52 39.00 -8.63
N THR A 882 4.27 40.25 -9.05
CA THR A 882 5.22 40.98 -9.91
C THR A 882 6.61 41.03 -9.26
N GLY A 883 7.62 40.60 -10.02
CA GLY A 883 9.01 40.51 -9.56
C GLY A 883 9.46 39.09 -9.18
N ASP A 884 8.54 38.15 -9.01
CA ASP A 884 8.87 36.74 -8.84
C ASP A 884 9.41 36.13 -10.16
N ILE A 885 10.20 35.07 -10.02
CA ILE A 885 10.73 34.26 -11.13
C ILE A 885 10.02 32.90 -11.07
N PRO A 886 9.32 32.45 -12.13
CA PRO A 886 8.70 31.13 -12.14
C PRO A 886 9.77 30.05 -12.07
N ALA A 887 9.51 28.99 -11.31
CA ALA A 887 10.40 27.86 -11.15
C ALA A 887 9.59 26.59 -10.89
N PRO A 888 8.77 26.14 -11.85
CA PRO A 888 7.92 24.96 -11.68
C PRO A 888 8.78 23.69 -11.62
N GLY A 889 8.23 22.63 -11.02
CA GLY A 889 8.85 21.32 -10.88
C GLY A 889 7.99 20.41 -10.00
N ASP A 890 8.28 19.11 -9.98
CA ASP A 890 7.55 18.14 -9.15
C ASP A 890 8.21 18.08 -7.75
N TYR A 891 7.81 18.99 -6.85
CA TYR A 891 8.44 19.10 -5.53
C TYR A 891 7.87 18.11 -4.51
N ASP A 892 6.84 17.34 -4.88
CA ASP A 892 6.22 16.36 -3.99
C ASP A 892 6.27 14.90 -4.47
N GLY A 893 6.74 14.67 -5.70
CA GLY A 893 7.05 13.37 -6.29
C GLY A 893 5.82 12.63 -6.77
N ASP A 894 4.76 13.34 -7.14
CA ASP A 894 3.51 12.75 -7.59
C ASP A 894 3.43 12.59 -9.12
N GLY A 895 4.47 13.00 -9.84
CA GLY A 895 4.54 13.00 -11.30
C GLY A 895 3.84 14.19 -11.94
N LYS A 896 3.38 15.18 -11.15
CA LYS A 896 2.80 16.42 -11.67
C LYS A 896 3.73 17.58 -11.42
N THR A 897 3.74 18.51 -12.37
CA THR A 897 4.47 19.75 -12.22
C THR A 897 3.73 20.69 -11.27
N ASP A 898 4.39 21.07 -10.18
CA ASP A 898 3.86 22.03 -9.22
C ASP A 898 4.09 23.48 -9.66
N PHE A 899 3.16 24.35 -9.24
CA PHE A 899 3.32 25.78 -9.41
C PHE A 899 4.30 26.32 -8.38
N ALA A 900 5.42 26.86 -8.84
CA ALA A 900 6.44 27.39 -7.94
C ALA A 900 7.09 28.67 -8.47
N VAL A 901 7.45 29.54 -7.54
CA VAL A 901 8.10 30.82 -7.81
C VAL A 901 9.22 31.09 -6.80
N PHE A 902 10.32 31.66 -7.27
CA PHE A 902 11.36 32.25 -6.44
C PHE A 902 11.17 33.76 -6.38
N ARG A 903 11.22 34.33 -5.17
CA ARG A 903 11.11 35.77 -4.93
C ARG A 903 12.50 36.35 -4.62
N PRO A 904 13.14 37.07 -5.57
CA PRO A 904 14.49 37.59 -5.37
C PRO A 904 14.57 38.61 -4.23
N SER A 905 13.53 39.41 -4.03
CA SER A 905 13.52 40.50 -3.03
C SER A 905 13.72 40.04 -1.59
N ASN A 906 13.48 38.76 -1.30
CA ASN A 906 13.68 38.17 0.03
C ASN A 906 14.33 36.77 -0.02
N GLY A 907 14.80 36.30 -1.18
CA GLY A 907 15.43 34.99 -1.33
C GLY A 907 14.53 33.81 -0.94
N THR A 908 13.22 33.90 -1.18
CA THR A 908 12.26 32.89 -0.72
C THR A 908 11.57 32.17 -1.88
N TRP A 909 11.50 30.84 -1.79
CA TRP A 909 10.73 29.95 -2.64
C TRP A 909 9.32 29.77 -2.12
N TYR A 910 8.37 29.75 -3.02
CA TYR A 910 6.98 29.42 -2.76
C TYR A 910 6.56 28.37 -3.78
N ALA A 911 6.05 27.22 -3.34
CA ALA A 911 5.46 26.22 -4.23
C ALA A 911 4.06 25.84 -3.74
N SER A 912 3.14 25.59 -4.67
CA SER A 912 1.84 24.99 -4.43
C SER A 912 1.90 23.57 -4.94
N ARG A 913 2.21 22.64 -4.04
CA ARG A 913 2.43 21.24 -4.40
C ARG A 913 1.11 20.50 -4.55
N SER A 914 0.98 19.77 -5.65
CA SER A 914 -0.22 19.10 -6.15
C SER A 914 -0.89 18.22 -5.09
N THR A 915 -0.09 17.51 -4.28
CA THR A 915 -0.55 16.55 -3.26
C THR A 915 -0.14 16.95 -1.85
N GLN A 916 0.96 17.68 -1.66
CA GLN A 916 1.49 18.02 -0.33
C GLN A 916 1.27 19.49 0.10
N GLY A 917 0.43 20.23 -0.61
CA GLY A 917 0.08 21.60 -0.27
C GLY A 917 1.25 22.59 -0.37
N SER A 918 1.13 23.75 0.28
CA SER A 918 2.09 24.84 0.07
C SER A 918 3.45 24.61 0.75
N MET A 919 4.53 24.84 0.00
CA MET A 919 5.90 24.90 0.48
C MET A 919 6.38 26.36 0.50
N ILE A 920 7.02 26.77 1.60
CA ILE A 920 7.66 28.10 1.72
C ILE A 920 9.05 27.90 2.31
N VAL A 921 10.09 28.18 1.53
CA VAL A 921 11.48 27.93 1.92
C VAL A 921 12.33 29.16 1.65
N ALA A 922 12.98 29.69 2.69
CA ALA A 922 13.95 30.77 2.55
C ALA A 922 15.30 30.19 2.12
N TYR A 923 15.60 30.24 0.82
CA TYR A 923 16.80 29.64 0.24
C TYR A 923 17.26 30.42 -1.01
N GLY A 924 18.30 31.22 -0.83
CA GLY A 924 18.86 32.12 -1.85
C GLY A 924 19.04 33.54 -1.32
N VAL A 925 19.67 34.41 -2.13
CA VAL A 925 19.81 35.85 -1.88
C VAL A 925 19.50 36.66 -3.14
N ASP A 926 19.41 37.99 -3.00
CA ASP A 926 19.22 38.89 -4.14
C ASP A 926 20.34 38.70 -5.19
N GLY A 927 19.95 38.54 -6.45
CA GLY A 927 20.85 38.23 -7.57
C GLY A 927 21.11 36.74 -7.84
N ASP A 928 20.60 35.82 -7.01
CA ASP A 928 20.60 34.39 -7.31
C ASP A 928 19.52 34.05 -8.37
N TYR A 929 19.82 33.10 -9.26
CA TYR A 929 18.88 32.61 -10.26
C TYR A 929 18.32 31.25 -9.81
N PRO A 930 17.00 31.03 -9.80
CA PRO A 930 16.46 29.71 -9.50
C PRO A 930 16.84 28.70 -10.57
N LEU A 931 16.91 27.43 -10.18
CA LEU A 931 17.03 26.27 -11.07
C LEU A 931 15.62 25.71 -11.35
N PRO A 932 14.92 26.14 -12.42
CA PRO A 932 13.60 25.62 -12.75
C PRO A 932 13.69 24.23 -13.40
N ALA A 933 12.73 23.35 -13.13
CA ALA A 933 12.63 22.05 -13.80
C ALA A 933 12.23 22.19 -15.27
N ALA A 934 11.52 23.27 -15.63
CA ALA A 934 11.15 23.60 -17.02
C ALA A 934 12.09 24.65 -17.64
N PHE A 935 12.29 24.57 -18.95
CA PHE A 935 13.12 25.53 -19.69
C PHE A 935 12.49 26.93 -19.72
N LEU A 936 13.27 27.95 -19.31
CA LEU A 936 12.90 29.36 -19.38
C LEU A 936 13.82 30.10 -20.37
N PRO A 937 13.29 30.63 -21.49
CA PRO A 937 14.10 31.24 -22.56
C PRO A 937 14.75 32.58 -22.22
#